data_AF-A0A2D0N4H3-F1
#
_entry.id   AF-A0A2D0N4H3-F1
#
_cell.length_a   1.000
_cell.length_b   1.000
_cell.length_c   1.000
_cell.angle_alpha   90.00
_cell.angle_beta   90.00
_cell.angle_gamma   90.00
#
_symmetry.space_group_name_H-M   'P 1'
#
loop_
_entity.id
_entity.type
_entity.pdbx_description
1 polymer ?
#
loop_
_entity_poly.entity_id
_entity_poly.type
_entity_poly.pdbx_seq_one_letter_code
_entity_poly.pdbx_strand_id
1 'polypeptide(L)'
;MTQAKNQPSSGNIYFTIPEFEKFGEVLHDRLHGMIYHVEELHSRFMLITNLFDRDPKRIAALREEGKKDLEALCYCGTGRQRYILELEEPEYYIKKNGGQWDREKWQKLRDKNWNELRYRKMTRAMKKVETFDYFDQFRKGEIPEDKQTGLGLEDIKVSDLKIYFKSLDNVLQKNEHPIISDYFDIEKDKYIGIPVLGLGLFQGIVWIVFTDEVTEKFSDRDRIKRLIRLFQMEYDNLALNWQLSGDGISKQSLIDRAIDRMEETNPIQRSCNIRLYYDISEHYHRERIEQNESVTRRVRDQFQKTAIISIMLDAFAKNVSTQSLATLAWWFKEHAEIARLEEELSGAHFNPLIRYSKVVENHPGFSKELYPLFKFLLEKGAFWSGITRQNNFTGEMDDLFHLLWHEFVYNPLYLGTLAVSKQVLKLRIRVTIYSEDRQSVRFRFVKFKTIKKNADGKLLDGEFAVINLEDFQAGLVSRDKSVFVEKGTAFELLRPELEKYRAFFPGGVVGKQAFFTLLENEIRNVKHFRQQTLKNIQEQGLVLNISIFEAYLDTEKEEYALAPELFKIGVWLQHQVRIGADLMLRRIEGLDEDIVSDVSHQPKFGGNHQDKICAALLMTNSFHLVQDKESEIGKIYYPWVKTASQEMEISGGKHIAFEVSSRKYKEPGAVDKIKELMVSKEAHLKKYFHLWRADDIYTIKDREYRKVTMDNLARHRFLHLTRAPLGTYKKYRADGLIRIISKDIPKLAGIADAYQYWMPIWLKADNGNLDFVVDFLERDSPIVRLTFIAGSGADRGGTIQIENAEEIQRTEQDRERLEAYRSIPNRTTVSLVRGARFQTSPKHFNYSPEGALINRFAGGANLAALSRLSEGGAFELLEVVATRICIFNRWIYNRLNLRRDLDVQNGKILSETKSRWQAEHLTSYREKLFLDFREETPEDWEKVKAGGLLSHHFVILNLSFIEEMTDKQGRFYTEERIIEFIDEQILQGTKPESVKRDFVLVIATEGARTTWWDAIAQESAYASFITFRPIESIQEVFEDAVQMADDFQLKYNMVKLLFGS
;
A
#
# COMPACT_ATOMS: atom_id res chain seq x y z
N MET A 1 28.85 10.46 8.38
CA MET A 1 28.58 11.80 8.89
C MET A 1 27.78 11.65 10.17
N THR A 2 28.43 12.01 11.27
CA THR A 2 27.93 12.10 12.64
C THR A 2 26.61 12.86 12.67
N GLN A 3 25.49 12.14 12.82
CA GLN A 3 24.21 12.77 13.14
C GLN A 3 24.40 13.52 14.46
N ALA A 4 24.21 14.83 14.42
CA ALA A 4 24.06 15.66 15.59
C ALA A 4 22.95 15.03 16.45
N LYS A 5 23.36 14.39 17.55
CA LYS A 5 22.49 14.04 18.66
C LYS A 5 21.78 15.34 19.04
N ASN A 6 20.49 15.45 18.70
CA ASN A 6 19.59 16.36 19.39
C ASN A 6 19.77 16.06 20.89
N GLN A 7 20.51 16.92 21.58
CA GLN A 7 20.53 16.93 23.04
C GLN A 7 19.09 17.13 23.49
N PRO A 8 18.48 16.23 24.27
CA PRO A 8 17.29 16.58 25.00
C PRO A 8 17.72 17.60 26.07
N SER A 9 17.18 18.80 25.95
CA SER A 9 17.23 19.83 26.98
C SER A 9 16.70 19.28 28.32
N SER A 10 17.57 19.29 29.34
CA SER A 10 17.23 19.53 30.76
C SER A 10 16.15 18.68 31.44
N GLY A 11 16.05 17.38 31.16
CA GLY A 11 15.16 16.47 31.90
C GLY A 11 15.88 15.22 32.37
N ASN A 12 15.93 15.00 33.69
CA ASN A 12 16.57 13.85 34.36
C ASN A 12 15.88 12.48 34.14
N ILE A 13 14.83 12.43 33.31
CA ILE A 13 13.99 11.26 33.06
C ILE A 13 14.39 10.63 31.72
N TYR A 14 14.93 9.41 31.77
CA TYR A 14 15.46 8.70 30.59
C TYR A 14 14.38 7.96 29.77
N PHE A 15 13.32 7.48 30.42
CA PHE A 15 12.19 6.79 29.80
C PHE A 15 10.91 7.03 30.62
N THR A 16 9.76 6.73 30.03
CA THR A 16 8.43 6.85 30.67
C THR A 16 7.67 5.54 30.58
N ILE A 17 6.84 5.24 31.57
CA ILE A 17 5.96 4.07 31.63
C ILE A 17 4.51 4.57 31.74
N PRO A 18 3.63 4.28 30.75
CA PRO A 18 2.22 4.65 30.83
C PRO A 18 1.50 3.87 31.94
N GLU A 19 0.47 4.49 32.54
CA GLU A 19 -0.31 3.88 33.64
C GLU A 19 0.59 3.46 34.82
N PHE A 20 1.54 4.33 35.19
CA PHE A 20 2.62 3.97 36.11
C PHE A 20 2.13 3.48 37.49
N GLU A 21 0.97 3.95 37.96
CA GLU A 21 0.36 3.43 39.20
C GLU A 21 0.04 1.94 39.11
N LYS A 22 -0.53 1.50 37.99
CA LYS A 22 -0.85 0.08 37.75
C LYS A 22 0.42 -0.75 37.58
N PHE A 23 1.43 -0.21 36.88
CA PHE A 23 2.76 -0.82 36.82
C PHE A 23 3.32 -1.03 38.23
N GLY A 24 3.25 -0.01 39.09
CA GLY A 24 3.72 -0.07 40.47
C GLY A 24 2.99 -1.11 41.32
N GLU A 25 1.67 -1.26 41.16
CA GLU A 25 0.89 -2.31 41.86
C GLU A 25 1.32 -3.72 41.44
N VAL A 26 1.50 -3.97 40.14
CA VAL A 26 1.95 -5.28 39.64
C VAL A 26 3.40 -5.56 40.05
N LEU A 27 4.27 -4.55 39.97
CA LEU A 27 5.65 -4.69 40.42
C LEU A 27 5.70 -5.05 41.91
N HIS A 28 4.97 -4.32 42.75
CA HIS A 28 4.89 -4.59 44.18
C HIS A 28 4.48 -6.03 44.48
N ASP A 29 3.45 -6.55 43.80
CA ASP A 29 3.00 -7.93 43.95
C ASP A 29 4.10 -8.93 43.58
N ARG A 30 4.81 -8.71 42.47
CA ARG A 30 5.93 -9.54 42.03
C ARG A 30 7.08 -9.51 43.05
N LEU A 31 7.44 -8.34 43.57
CA LEU A 31 8.49 -8.21 44.58
C LEU A 31 8.10 -8.91 45.89
N HIS A 32 6.83 -8.81 46.30
CA HIS A 32 6.32 -9.49 47.49
C HIS A 32 6.36 -11.02 47.32
N GLY A 33 5.86 -11.54 46.20
CA GLY A 33 5.91 -12.96 45.88
C GLY A 33 7.34 -13.50 45.78
N MET A 34 8.25 -12.71 45.22
CA MET A 34 9.67 -13.04 45.12
C MET A 34 10.33 -13.15 46.50
N ILE A 35 10.10 -12.21 47.41
CA ILE A 35 10.62 -12.31 48.79
C ILE A 35 10.03 -13.52 49.51
N TYR A 36 8.73 -13.78 49.34
CA TYR A 36 8.10 -14.91 49.99
C TYR A 36 8.63 -16.27 49.48
N HIS A 37 8.68 -16.46 48.15
CA HIS A 37 9.00 -17.75 47.54
C HIS A 37 10.48 -17.98 47.26
N VAL A 38 11.25 -16.95 46.86
CA VAL A 38 12.66 -17.09 46.47
C VAL A 38 13.57 -16.88 47.68
N GLU A 39 13.22 -15.94 48.54
CA GLU A 39 13.97 -15.65 49.77
C GLU A 39 13.42 -16.42 50.98
N GLU A 40 12.41 -17.27 50.76
CA GLU A 40 11.81 -18.15 51.76
C GLU A 40 11.46 -17.42 53.07
N LEU A 41 10.92 -16.21 52.92
CA LEU A 41 10.50 -15.37 54.04
C LEU A 41 9.05 -15.70 54.42
N HIS A 42 8.90 -16.76 55.20
CA HIS A 42 7.59 -17.24 55.65
C HIS A 42 7.05 -16.50 56.89
N SER A 43 7.85 -15.65 57.55
CA SER A 43 7.40 -14.82 58.66
C SER A 43 6.61 -13.61 58.16
N ARG A 44 5.90 -12.90 59.05
CA ARG A 44 5.15 -11.69 58.69
C ARG A 44 6.11 -10.59 58.23
N PHE A 45 5.87 -10.05 57.04
CA PHE A 45 6.57 -8.89 56.50
C PHE A 45 5.64 -8.03 55.64
N MET A 46 6.08 -6.80 55.35
CA MET A 46 5.34 -5.83 54.53
C MET A 46 6.35 -5.03 53.70
N LEU A 47 5.96 -4.68 52.48
CA LEU A 47 6.77 -3.82 51.60
C LEU A 47 6.16 -2.42 51.54
N ILE A 48 6.99 -1.38 51.61
CA ILE A 48 6.64 0.00 51.27
C ILE A 48 7.43 0.35 50.01
N THR A 49 6.75 0.46 48.86
CA THR A 49 7.40 0.61 47.55
C THR A 49 7.31 2.05 47.07
N ASN A 50 8.43 2.76 47.11
CA ASN A 50 8.52 4.16 46.69
C ASN A 50 9.31 4.25 45.39
N LEU A 51 8.65 4.57 44.28
CA LEU A 51 9.27 4.61 42.94
C LEU A 51 9.16 5.98 42.31
N PHE A 52 10.14 6.37 41.49
CA PHE A 52 10.08 7.60 40.72
C PHE A 52 8.98 7.54 39.68
N ASP A 53 8.13 8.58 39.63
CA ASP A 53 7.04 8.68 38.68
C ASP A 53 7.57 8.66 37.25
N ARG A 54 7.14 7.67 36.48
CA ARG A 54 7.46 7.53 35.06
C ARG A 54 6.25 7.81 34.16
N ASP A 55 5.13 8.30 34.68
CA ASP A 55 3.92 8.53 33.87
C ASP A 55 4.10 9.71 32.90
N PRO A 56 3.93 9.50 31.57
CA PRO A 56 4.18 10.53 30.57
C PRO A 56 3.19 11.70 30.65
N LYS A 57 1.92 11.45 31.00
CA LYS A 57 0.89 12.52 31.08
C LYS A 57 1.18 13.44 32.25
N ARG A 58 1.59 12.86 33.39
CA ARG A 58 1.96 13.64 34.57
C ARG A 58 3.25 14.43 34.38
N ILE A 59 4.26 13.83 33.75
CA ILE A 59 5.51 14.54 33.44
C ILE A 59 5.26 15.71 32.48
N ALA A 60 4.40 15.53 31.47
CA ALA A 60 4.02 16.60 30.55
C ALA A 60 3.31 17.75 31.29
N ALA A 61 2.36 17.46 32.18
CA ALA A 61 1.68 18.48 32.98
C ALA A 61 2.66 19.27 33.87
N LEU A 62 3.64 18.62 34.51
CA LEU A 62 4.66 19.32 35.31
C LEU A 62 5.53 20.26 34.45
N ARG A 63 5.80 19.88 33.19
CA ARG A 63 6.53 20.75 32.24
C ARG A 63 5.69 21.95 31.82
N GLU A 64 4.41 21.76 31.56
CA GLU A 64 3.48 22.86 31.23
C GLU A 64 3.32 23.84 32.40
N GLU A 65 3.35 23.34 33.65
CA GLU A 65 3.38 24.14 34.87
C GLU A 65 4.73 24.87 35.11
N GLY A 66 5.73 24.67 34.24
CA GLY A 66 7.04 25.33 34.33
C GLY A 66 7.92 24.82 35.49
N LYS A 67 7.63 23.63 36.05
CA LYS A 67 8.44 23.06 37.14
C LYS A 67 9.79 22.59 36.61
N LYS A 68 10.86 22.99 37.33
CA LYS A 68 12.25 22.60 37.00
C LYS A 68 12.58 21.16 37.39
N ASP A 69 11.96 20.66 38.45
CA ASP A 69 12.09 19.28 38.89
C ASP A 69 10.88 18.47 38.41
N LEU A 70 11.16 17.46 37.60
CA LEU A 70 10.17 16.55 37.03
C LEU A 70 10.13 15.21 37.77
N GLU A 71 11.05 14.97 38.72
CA GLU A 71 11.21 13.72 39.45
C GLU A 71 10.41 13.75 40.76
N ALA A 72 9.17 13.24 40.72
CA ALA A 72 8.37 12.96 41.92
C ALA A 72 8.47 11.48 42.30
N LEU A 73 8.27 11.14 43.58
CA LEU A 73 8.10 9.75 44.02
C LEU A 73 6.61 9.42 44.16
N CYS A 74 6.25 8.19 43.81
CA CYS A 74 4.94 7.60 43.99
C CYS A 74 5.03 6.50 45.04
N TYR A 75 4.06 6.46 45.94
CA TYR A 75 3.84 5.32 46.81
C TYR A 75 3.07 4.27 46.00
N CYS A 76 3.75 3.21 45.59
CA CYS A 76 3.23 2.16 44.73
C CYS A 76 2.78 0.93 45.53
N GLY A 77 1.81 0.17 45.01
CA GLY A 77 1.38 -1.09 45.63
C GLY A 77 0.40 -0.96 46.79
N THR A 78 -0.15 0.23 47.06
CA THR A 78 -1.09 0.47 48.16
C THR A 78 -2.29 -0.48 48.16
N GLY A 79 -2.85 -0.77 46.97
CA GLY A 79 -4.01 -1.66 46.85
C GLY A 79 -3.65 -3.08 47.23
N ARG A 80 -2.50 -3.56 46.73
CA ARG A 80 -2.01 -4.90 47.03
C ARG A 80 -1.54 -5.05 48.47
N GLN A 81 -0.82 -4.07 49.01
CA GLN A 81 -0.35 -4.02 50.38
C GLN A 81 -1.53 -4.10 51.37
N ARG A 82 -2.59 -3.32 51.11
CA ARG A 82 -3.85 -3.39 51.87
C ARG A 82 -4.48 -4.77 51.79
N TYR A 83 -4.59 -5.33 50.59
CA TYR A 83 -5.16 -6.65 50.39
C TYR A 83 -4.41 -7.71 51.21
N ILE A 84 -3.08 -7.72 51.16
CA ILE A 84 -2.24 -8.70 51.87
C ILE A 84 -2.39 -8.56 53.39
N LEU A 85 -2.30 -7.33 53.91
CA LEU A 85 -2.41 -7.11 55.36
C LEU A 85 -3.81 -7.44 55.90
N GLU A 86 -4.86 -7.14 55.14
CA GLU A 86 -6.24 -7.39 55.56
C GLU A 86 -6.67 -8.86 55.43
N LEU A 87 -5.79 -9.76 54.94
CA LEU A 87 -5.99 -11.21 55.07
C LEU A 87 -5.74 -11.70 56.50
N GLU A 88 -4.87 -11.02 57.25
CA GLU A 88 -4.54 -11.35 58.62
C GLU A 88 -5.29 -10.46 59.62
N GLU A 89 -5.48 -10.96 60.84
CA GLU A 89 -6.05 -10.16 61.93
C GLU A 89 -5.02 -9.12 62.40
N PRO A 90 -5.44 -7.85 62.66
CA PRO A 90 -4.55 -6.79 63.14
C PRO A 90 -4.20 -6.99 64.62
N GLU A 91 -3.34 -7.97 64.88
CA GLU A 91 -3.00 -8.50 66.21
C GLU A 91 -2.73 -7.40 67.26
N TYR A 92 -1.97 -6.37 66.91
CA TYR A 92 -1.59 -5.30 67.84
C TYR A 92 -2.72 -4.29 68.05
N TYR A 93 -3.59 -4.09 67.06
CA TYR A 93 -4.83 -3.31 67.24
C TYR A 93 -5.77 -4.03 68.21
N ILE A 94 -5.93 -5.35 68.07
CA ILE A 94 -6.79 -6.18 68.93
C ILE A 94 -6.27 -6.14 70.38
N LYS A 95 -4.94 -6.32 70.55
CA LYS A 95 -4.27 -6.23 71.86
C LYS A 95 -4.46 -4.85 72.51
N LYS A 96 -4.35 -3.75 71.75
CA LYS A 96 -4.51 -2.37 72.26
C LYS A 96 -5.95 -2.02 72.64
N ASN A 97 -6.95 -2.61 71.98
CA ASN A 97 -8.37 -2.28 72.16
C ASN A 97 -9.18 -3.31 72.97
N GLY A 98 -8.50 -4.18 73.75
CA GLY A 98 -9.17 -5.06 74.70
C GLY A 98 -9.86 -6.28 74.09
N GLY A 99 -9.42 -6.75 72.92
CA GLY A 99 -9.82 -8.06 72.36
C GLY A 99 -11.07 -8.10 71.48
N GLN A 100 -11.90 -7.05 71.44
CA GLN A 100 -13.04 -6.96 70.50
C GLN A 100 -12.60 -6.29 69.19
N TRP A 101 -12.72 -7.02 68.08
CA TRP A 101 -12.42 -6.53 66.72
C TRP A 101 -13.67 -6.49 65.85
N ASP A 102 -14.04 -5.28 65.42
CA ASP A 102 -15.02 -5.08 64.35
C ASP A 102 -14.26 -4.71 63.08
N ARG A 103 -14.23 -5.65 62.12
CA ARG A 103 -13.51 -5.52 60.85
C ARG A 103 -14.00 -4.34 60.03
N GLU A 104 -15.30 -4.10 59.95
CA GLU A 104 -15.88 -3.04 59.11
C GLU A 104 -15.55 -1.66 59.69
N LYS A 105 -15.67 -1.51 61.02
CA LYS A 105 -15.30 -0.28 61.72
C LYS A 105 -13.80 -0.01 61.64
N TRP A 106 -12.96 -1.04 61.78
CA TRP A 106 -11.51 -0.92 61.66
C TRP A 106 -11.09 -0.54 60.23
N GLN A 107 -11.66 -1.17 59.20
CA GLN A 107 -11.41 -0.82 57.80
C GLN A 107 -11.75 0.65 57.50
N LYS A 108 -12.93 1.12 57.96
CA LYS A 108 -13.32 2.54 57.82
C LYS A 108 -12.35 3.51 58.49
N LEU A 109 -11.77 3.14 59.64
CA LEU A 109 -10.76 3.95 60.33
C LEU A 109 -9.43 4.01 59.55
N ARG A 110 -9.13 3.01 58.72
CA ARG A 110 -7.88 2.94 57.93
C ARG A 110 -8.03 3.42 56.49
N ASP A 111 -9.25 3.49 55.95
CA ASP A 111 -9.54 4.00 54.61
C ASP A 111 -8.93 5.37 54.35
N LYS A 112 -9.01 6.29 55.32
CA LYS A 112 -8.42 7.63 55.20
C LYS A 112 -6.90 7.56 55.00
N ASN A 113 -6.22 6.71 55.76
CA ASN A 113 -4.76 6.58 55.69
C ASN A 113 -4.34 5.96 54.36
N TRP A 114 -5.02 4.91 53.92
CA TRP A 114 -4.77 4.28 52.62
C TRP A 114 -5.00 5.23 51.44
N ASN A 115 -6.07 6.02 51.49
CA ASN A 115 -6.35 7.01 50.45
C ASN A 115 -5.29 8.12 50.40
N GLU A 116 -4.82 8.60 51.57
CA GLU A 116 -3.71 9.56 51.61
C GLU A 116 -2.44 8.96 51.00
N LEU A 117 -2.05 7.72 51.37
CA LEU A 117 -0.86 7.09 50.80
C LEU A 117 -0.97 6.90 49.28
N ARG A 118 -2.15 6.51 48.77
CA ARG A 118 -2.35 6.25 47.33
C ARG A 118 -2.28 7.51 46.47
N TYR A 119 -2.90 8.60 46.91
CA TYR A 119 -3.08 9.78 46.06
C TYR A 119 -2.09 10.93 46.35
N ARG A 120 -1.36 10.89 47.47
CA ARG A 120 -0.40 11.94 47.82
C ARG A 120 0.92 11.76 47.06
N LYS A 121 1.31 12.79 46.28
CA LYS A 121 2.62 12.83 45.60
C LYS A 121 3.74 13.23 46.55
N MET A 122 4.85 12.52 46.52
CA MET A 122 6.09 12.90 47.21
C MET A 122 6.91 13.84 46.34
N THR A 123 7.25 15.00 46.89
CA THR A 123 8.10 15.99 46.21
C THR A 123 9.29 16.30 47.11
N ARG A 124 10.40 16.77 46.52
CA ARG A 124 11.58 17.20 47.27
C ARG A 124 11.33 18.33 48.28
N ALA A 125 10.23 19.06 48.13
CA ALA A 125 9.82 20.09 49.08
C ALA A 125 9.31 19.50 50.41
N MET A 126 8.98 18.20 50.45
CA MET A 126 8.62 17.52 51.68
C MET A 126 9.85 17.33 52.57
N LYS A 127 9.73 17.70 53.85
CA LYS A 127 10.82 17.53 54.82
C LYS A 127 11.05 16.05 55.11
N LYS A 128 12.32 15.63 55.17
CA LYS A 128 12.78 14.32 55.67
C LYS A 128 12.08 13.12 55.01
N VAL A 129 12.22 13.01 53.69
CA VAL A 129 11.82 11.82 52.93
C VAL A 129 13.11 11.10 52.53
N GLU A 130 13.46 10.05 53.29
CA GLU A 130 14.76 9.36 53.19
C GLU A 130 15.07 8.85 51.78
N THR A 131 14.05 8.46 51.01
CA THR A 131 14.21 8.02 49.62
C THR A 131 14.88 9.06 48.72
N PHE A 132 14.63 10.37 48.92
CA PHE A 132 15.29 11.43 48.14
C PHE A 132 16.75 11.61 48.55
N ASP A 133 17.06 11.49 49.84
CA ASP A 133 18.43 11.60 50.35
C ASP A 133 19.30 10.45 49.81
N TYR A 134 18.78 9.22 49.84
CA TYR A 134 19.41 8.05 49.22
C TYR A 134 19.59 8.20 47.72
N PHE A 135 18.57 8.72 47.01
CA PHE A 135 18.68 8.95 45.57
C PHE A 135 19.79 9.96 45.24
N ASP A 136 19.88 11.06 45.97
CA ASP A 136 20.91 12.08 45.73
C ASP A 136 22.31 11.56 46.03
N GLN A 137 22.48 10.79 47.10
CA GLN A 137 23.74 10.10 47.41
C GLN A 137 24.10 9.08 46.33
N PHE A 138 23.13 8.30 45.87
CA PHE A 138 23.30 7.35 44.77
C PHE A 138 23.77 8.05 43.50
N ARG A 139 23.17 9.20 43.17
CA ARG A 139 23.47 9.98 41.97
C ARG A 139 24.86 10.62 41.99
N LYS A 140 25.28 11.12 43.14
CA LYS A 140 26.59 11.78 43.30
C LYS A 140 27.74 10.80 43.44
N GLY A 141 27.45 9.49 43.55
CA GLY A 141 28.45 8.47 43.85
C GLY A 141 29.06 8.63 45.25
N GLU A 142 28.35 9.31 46.16
CA GLU A 142 28.82 9.67 47.51
C GLU A 142 28.55 8.56 48.54
N ILE A 143 28.09 7.38 48.10
CA ILE A 143 27.93 6.21 48.97
C ILE A 143 29.34 5.69 49.32
N PRO A 144 29.76 5.65 50.61
CA PRO A 144 31.12 5.30 51.01
C PRO A 144 31.54 3.93 50.48
N GLU A 145 32.67 3.86 49.79
CA GLU A 145 33.33 2.60 49.44
C GLU A 145 34.04 2.01 50.68
N ASP A 146 33.77 0.74 50.98
CA ASP A 146 34.59 -0.04 51.91
C ASP A 146 36.04 -0.07 51.38
N LYS A 147 36.98 0.48 52.16
CA LYS A 147 38.40 0.60 51.77
C LYS A 147 39.14 -0.74 51.64
N GLN A 148 38.58 -1.84 52.12
CA GLN A 148 39.16 -3.19 51.98
C GLN A 148 38.52 -4.02 50.86
N THR A 149 37.26 -3.77 50.50
CA THR A 149 36.52 -4.62 49.54
C THR A 149 36.01 -3.91 48.29
N GLY A 150 35.98 -2.58 48.26
CA GLY A 150 35.54 -1.79 47.10
C GLY A 150 34.02 -1.79 46.85
N LEU A 151 33.19 -2.14 47.85
CA LEU A 151 31.73 -2.32 47.69
C LEU A 151 30.96 -1.37 48.63
N GLY A 152 30.11 -0.49 48.08
CA GLY A 152 29.36 0.55 48.82
C GLY A 152 28.02 0.10 49.41
N LEU A 153 28.01 -1.00 50.18
CA LEU A 153 26.81 -1.53 50.85
C LEU A 153 26.73 -1.16 52.35
N GLU A 154 27.69 -0.39 52.87
CA GLU A 154 27.79 -0.11 54.31
C GLU A 154 26.64 0.71 54.88
N ASP A 155 25.90 1.42 54.04
CA ASP A 155 24.74 2.23 54.41
C ASP A 155 23.42 1.45 54.41
N ILE A 156 23.35 0.27 53.77
CA ILE A 156 22.16 -0.59 53.78
C ILE A 156 22.22 -1.50 54.99
N LYS A 157 21.63 -1.06 56.11
CA LYS A 157 21.59 -1.79 57.38
C LYS A 157 20.17 -1.94 57.90
N VAL A 158 19.94 -3.05 58.60
CA VAL A 158 18.73 -3.26 59.39
C VAL A 158 18.70 -2.23 60.52
N SER A 159 17.55 -1.58 60.71
CA SER A 159 17.33 -0.61 61.80
C SER A 159 16.03 -0.92 62.54
N ASP A 160 15.92 -0.43 63.79
CA ASP A 160 14.71 -0.57 64.60
C ASP A 160 13.55 0.24 64.01
N LEU A 161 12.35 -0.36 63.91
CA LEU A 161 11.16 0.30 63.37
C LEU A 161 10.75 1.55 64.19
N LYS A 162 11.03 1.58 65.50
CA LYS A 162 10.85 2.77 66.35
C LYS A 162 11.64 3.98 65.86
N ILE A 163 12.78 3.78 65.21
CA ILE A 163 13.61 4.87 64.66
C ILE A 163 12.90 5.49 63.47
N TYR A 164 12.35 4.66 62.58
CA TYR A 164 11.58 5.10 61.41
C TYR A 164 10.38 5.98 61.81
N PHE A 165 9.71 5.66 62.93
CA PHE A 165 8.53 6.41 63.40
C PHE A 165 8.77 7.44 64.52
N LYS A 166 10.02 7.67 64.94
CA LYS A 166 10.36 8.45 66.16
C LYS A 166 9.75 9.85 66.21
N SER A 167 9.64 10.54 65.08
CA SER A 167 9.25 11.95 65.00
C SER A 167 8.04 12.21 64.10
N LEU A 168 7.51 11.17 63.42
CA LEU A 168 6.44 11.26 62.41
C LEU A 168 6.59 12.52 61.54
N ASP A 169 7.81 12.70 61.02
CA ASP A 169 8.30 13.97 60.50
C ASP A 169 7.63 14.39 59.18
N ASN A 170 7.13 13.41 58.43
CA ASN A 170 6.47 13.63 57.14
C ASN A 170 5.05 13.05 57.12
N VAL A 171 4.24 13.54 56.17
CA VAL A 171 2.83 13.17 56.05
C VAL A 171 2.63 11.69 55.74
N LEU A 172 3.60 11.03 55.10
CA LEU A 172 3.50 9.61 54.77
C LEU A 172 3.64 8.76 56.03
N GLN A 173 4.68 8.98 56.82
CA GLN A 173 4.89 8.29 58.10
C GLN A 173 3.69 8.44 59.04
N LYS A 174 3.02 9.60 59.03
CA LYS A 174 1.78 9.82 59.81
C LYS A 174 0.62 8.94 59.39
N ASN A 175 0.54 8.57 58.11
CA ASN A 175 -0.50 7.69 57.57
C ASN A 175 -0.06 6.21 57.55
N GLU A 176 1.24 5.94 57.41
CA GLU A 176 1.85 4.61 57.53
C GLU A 176 1.75 4.07 58.98
N HIS A 177 2.06 4.90 59.98
CA HIS A 177 2.14 4.48 61.38
C HIS A 177 0.85 3.82 61.90
N PRO A 178 -0.37 4.39 61.71
CA PRO A 178 -1.60 3.74 62.13
C PRO A 178 -1.85 2.38 61.47
N ILE A 179 -1.36 2.17 60.24
CA ILE A 179 -1.51 0.91 59.52
C ILE A 179 -0.49 -0.10 60.05
N ILE A 180 0.79 0.27 60.09
CA ILE A 180 1.88 -0.64 60.45
C ILE A 180 1.80 -1.05 61.92
N SER A 181 1.46 -0.12 62.83
CA SER A 181 1.35 -0.39 64.27
C SER A 181 0.15 -1.27 64.68
N ASP A 182 -0.72 -1.62 63.72
CA ASP A 182 -1.79 -2.61 63.90
C ASP A 182 -1.27 -4.05 63.68
N TYR A 183 -0.21 -4.22 62.89
CA TYR A 183 0.31 -5.53 62.44
C TYR A 183 1.72 -5.85 62.94
N PHE A 184 2.51 -4.84 63.32
CA PHE A 184 3.90 -4.96 63.77
C PHE A 184 4.11 -4.29 65.15
N ASP A 185 5.04 -4.83 65.94
CA ASP A 185 5.50 -4.24 67.19
C ASP A 185 6.56 -3.17 66.90
N ILE A 186 6.16 -1.90 66.93
CA ILE A 186 7.03 -0.76 66.63
C ILE A 186 8.31 -0.75 67.48
N GLU A 187 8.29 -1.27 68.71
CA GLU A 187 9.45 -1.25 69.61
C GLU A 187 10.48 -2.35 69.29
N LYS A 188 10.04 -3.47 68.73
CA LYS A 188 10.87 -4.67 68.52
C LYS A 188 11.22 -4.92 67.07
N ASP A 189 10.22 -4.81 66.19
CA ASP A 189 10.33 -5.16 64.78
C ASP A 189 11.27 -4.21 64.04
N LYS A 190 11.73 -4.65 62.88
CA LYS A 190 12.81 -4.01 62.14
C LYS A 190 12.38 -3.62 60.74
N TYR A 191 13.22 -2.82 60.10
CA TYR A 191 13.08 -2.50 58.68
C TYR A 191 14.44 -2.37 57.99
N ILE A 192 14.43 -2.52 56.65
CA ILE A 192 15.58 -2.32 55.77
C ILE A 192 15.13 -1.68 54.46
N GLY A 193 15.91 -0.74 53.93
CA GLY A 193 15.67 -0.10 52.63
C GLY A 193 16.48 -0.75 51.52
N ILE A 194 15.82 -1.43 50.58
CA ILE A 194 16.49 -2.07 49.44
C ILE A 194 16.30 -1.19 48.19
N PRO A 195 17.37 -0.72 47.54
CA PRO A 195 17.26 0.07 46.32
C PRO A 195 16.71 -0.78 45.18
N VAL A 196 15.78 -0.20 44.42
CA VAL A 196 15.28 -0.77 43.18
C VAL A 196 16.04 -0.12 42.05
N LEU A 197 16.86 -0.94 41.39
CA LEU A 197 17.49 -0.58 40.15
C LEU A 197 16.59 -1.07 39.00
N GLY A 198 16.56 -0.35 37.89
CA GLY A 198 15.75 -0.68 36.72
C GLY A 198 16.35 -0.03 35.48
N LEU A 199 16.59 -0.81 34.44
CA LEU A 199 17.37 -0.45 33.24
C LEU A 199 18.74 0.16 33.61
N GLY A 200 19.38 -0.40 34.64
CA GLY A 200 20.64 0.06 35.21
C GLY A 200 20.58 1.41 35.94
N LEU A 201 19.41 2.02 36.08
CA LEU A 201 19.19 3.31 36.73
C LEU A 201 18.48 3.12 38.08
N PHE A 202 18.67 4.05 39.01
CA PHE A 202 17.93 4.04 40.26
C PHE A 202 16.46 4.42 40.02
N GLN A 203 15.55 3.53 40.38
CA GLN A 203 14.11 3.71 40.17
C GLN A 203 13.35 3.98 41.47
N GLY A 204 13.95 3.71 42.63
CA GLY A 204 13.32 3.96 43.92
C GLY A 204 13.86 3.05 45.01
N ILE A 205 13.10 2.93 46.11
CA ILE A 205 13.43 2.08 47.25
C ILE A 205 12.20 1.27 47.65
N VAL A 206 12.45 0.01 48.01
CA VAL A 206 11.48 -0.84 48.70
C VAL A 206 11.93 -0.97 50.14
N TRP A 207 11.14 -0.43 51.07
CA TRP A 207 11.35 -0.65 52.49
C TRP A 207 10.65 -1.94 52.90
N ILE A 208 11.40 -2.87 53.47
CA ILE A 208 10.88 -4.13 53.96
C ILE A 208 10.75 -4.00 55.48
N VAL A 209 9.53 -4.07 56.00
CA VAL A 209 9.24 -4.13 57.43
C VAL A 209 9.00 -5.59 57.79
N PHE A 210 9.65 -6.09 58.83
CA PHE A 210 9.62 -7.51 59.18
C PHE A 210 9.80 -7.74 60.68
N THR A 211 9.38 -8.92 61.15
CA THR A 211 9.51 -9.32 62.56
C THR A 211 10.96 -9.56 62.96
N ASP A 212 11.33 -9.27 64.21
CA ASP A 212 12.72 -9.41 64.68
C ASP A 212 13.33 -10.82 64.48
N GLU A 213 12.48 -11.85 64.42
CA GLU A 213 12.85 -13.26 64.19
C GLU A 213 13.63 -13.49 62.89
N VAL A 214 13.52 -12.59 61.91
CA VAL A 214 14.21 -12.71 60.60
C VAL A 214 15.30 -11.66 60.39
N THR A 215 15.72 -10.96 61.45
CA THR A 215 16.83 -9.99 61.41
C THR A 215 18.13 -10.60 60.87
N GLU A 216 18.45 -11.84 61.25
CA GLU A 216 19.65 -12.53 60.76
C GLU A 216 19.62 -12.72 59.23
N LYS A 217 18.44 -12.98 58.65
CA LYS A 217 18.26 -13.14 57.20
C LYS A 217 18.61 -11.87 56.43
N PHE A 218 18.29 -10.69 56.98
CA PHE A 218 18.58 -9.41 56.33
C PHE A 218 19.91 -8.77 56.76
N SER A 219 20.68 -9.45 57.61
CA SER A 219 22.02 -9.02 58.02
C SER A 219 23.13 -9.55 57.09
N ASP A 220 22.82 -10.52 56.23
CA ASP A 220 23.75 -11.07 55.23
C ASP A 220 23.88 -10.14 54.00
N ARG A 221 25.10 -9.67 53.75
CA ARG A 221 25.43 -8.79 52.62
C ARG A 221 25.20 -9.45 51.26
N ASP A 222 25.47 -10.74 51.11
CA ASP A 222 25.32 -11.40 49.81
C ASP A 222 23.85 -11.63 49.47
N ARG A 223 23.01 -11.81 50.49
CA ARG A 223 21.57 -11.81 50.35
C ARG A 223 21.00 -10.45 49.95
N ILE A 224 21.48 -9.36 50.53
CA ILE A 224 21.11 -8.00 50.10
C ILE A 224 21.47 -7.78 48.61
N LYS A 225 22.66 -8.18 48.17
CA LYS A 225 23.05 -8.10 46.75
C LYS A 225 22.12 -8.92 45.86
N ARG A 226 21.76 -10.14 46.29
CA ARG A 226 20.83 -11.00 45.57
C ARG A 226 19.46 -10.34 45.42
N LEU A 227 18.92 -9.78 46.50
CA LEU A 227 17.66 -9.04 46.49
C LEU A 227 17.68 -7.86 45.51
N ILE A 228 18.74 -7.04 45.51
CA ILE A 228 18.88 -5.91 44.57
C ILE A 228 18.88 -6.42 43.12
N ARG A 229 19.62 -7.51 42.83
CA ARG A 229 19.65 -8.12 41.48
C ARG A 229 18.30 -8.68 41.06
N LEU A 230 17.58 -9.33 41.98
CA LEU A 230 16.26 -9.87 41.68
C LEU A 230 15.23 -8.75 41.45
N PHE A 231 15.25 -7.70 42.27
CA PHE A 231 14.40 -6.51 42.06
C PHE A 231 14.69 -5.86 40.71
N GLN A 232 15.96 -5.74 40.32
CA GLN A 232 16.37 -5.26 39.01
C GLN A 232 15.80 -6.11 37.88
N MET A 233 15.95 -7.43 37.98
CA MET A 233 15.46 -8.36 36.97
C MET A 233 13.94 -8.29 36.82
N GLU A 234 13.21 -8.21 37.93
CA GLU A 234 11.75 -8.10 37.92
C GLU A 234 11.26 -6.75 37.38
N TYR A 235 11.96 -5.66 37.70
CA TYR A 235 11.68 -4.35 37.12
C TYR A 235 11.87 -4.37 35.61
N ASP A 236 13.00 -4.87 35.12
CA ASP A 236 13.33 -4.90 33.69
C ASP A 236 12.36 -5.78 32.90
N ASN A 237 12.09 -6.99 33.40
CA ASN A 237 11.14 -7.91 32.80
C ASN A 237 9.75 -7.30 32.71
N LEU A 238 9.29 -6.65 33.79
CA LEU A 238 7.99 -5.99 33.79
C LEU A 238 7.99 -4.79 32.84
N ALA A 239 9.03 -3.94 32.86
CA ALA A 239 9.13 -2.76 32.01
C ALA A 239 9.13 -3.12 30.52
N LEU A 240 9.86 -4.17 30.12
CA LEU A 240 9.83 -4.73 28.77
C LEU A 240 8.44 -5.22 28.39
N ASN A 241 7.76 -5.97 29.26
CA ASN A 241 6.39 -6.43 28.97
C ASN A 241 5.36 -5.28 28.94
N TRP A 242 5.55 -4.25 29.79
CA TRP A 242 4.62 -3.13 29.92
C TRP A 242 4.63 -2.20 28.71
N GLN A 243 5.62 -2.30 27.82
CA GLN A 243 5.64 -1.56 26.57
C GLN A 243 4.43 -1.84 25.69
N LEU A 244 3.86 -3.06 25.77
CA LEU A 244 2.68 -3.44 25.00
C LEU A 244 1.35 -3.09 25.71
N SER A 245 1.39 -2.42 26.87
CA SER A 245 0.20 -2.08 27.64
C SER A 245 -0.32 -0.67 27.32
N GLY A 246 -1.65 -0.53 27.23
CA GLY A 246 -2.34 0.76 27.02
C GLY A 246 -1.82 1.54 25.81
N ASP A 247 -1.56 2.84 26.02
CA ASP A 247 -1.02 3.78 25.00
C ASP A 247 0.44 3.45 24.58
N GLY A 248 1.08 2.43 25.16
CA GLY A 248 2.45 2.01 24.85
C GLY A 248 2.57 1.21 23.55
N ILE A 249 1.53 0.44 23.19
CA ILE A 249 1.55 -0.48 22.05
C ILE A 249 1.80 0.22 20.71
N SER A 250 1.51 1.52 20.62
CA SER A 250 1.67 2.34 19.42
C SER A 250 2.98 3.15 19.37
N LYS A 251 3.86 3.02 20.36
CA LYS A 251 5.11 3.81 20.47
C LYS A 251 6.34 2.93 20.36
N GLN A 252 7.38 3.46 19.71
CA GLN A 252 8.67 2.77 19.63
C GLN A 252 9.31 2.66 21.02
N SER A 253 9.98 1.52 21.26
CA SER A 253 10.75 1.30 22.48
C SER A 253 11.83 2.37 22.68
N LEU A 254 11.88 2.94 23.89
CA LEU A 254 12.99 3.77 24.34
C LEU A 254 13.93 3.02 25.31
N ILE A 255 13.60 1.76 25.61
CA ILE A 255 14.34 0.93 26.58
C ILE A 255 15.73 0.58 26.05
N ASP A 256 15.86 0.33 24.74
CA ASP A 256 17.15 0.03 24.09
C ASP A 256 18.17 1.15 24.33
N ARG A 257 17.73 2.41 24.16
CA ARG A 257 18.57 3.59 24.42
C ARG A 257 18.93 3.77 25.89
N ALA A 258 18.10 3.27 26.81
CA ALA A 258 18.38 3.33 28.24
C ALA A 258 19.46 2.29 28.61
N ILE A 259 19.37 1.08 28.04
CA ILE A 259 20.38 0.01 28.21
C ILE A 259 21.72 0.44 27.59
N ASP A 260 21.72 0.96 26.35
CA ASP A 260 22.93 1.42 25.64
C ASP A 260 23.71 2.52 26.37
N ARG A 261 23.01 3.33 27.17
CA ARG A 261 23.59 4.46 27.91
C ARG A 261 23.92 4.11 29.35
N MET A 262 23.78 2.84 29.74
CA MET A 262 24.06 2.42 31.11
C MET A 262 25.56 2.50 31.40
N GLU A 263 25.90 3.32 32.40
CA GLU A 263 27.27 3.47 32.93
C GLU A 263 27.30 3.11 34.42
N GLU A 264 28.32 2.34 34.85
CA GLU A 264 28.55 1.94 36.25
C GLU A 264 29.16 3.09 37.07
N THR A 265 28.38 4.14 37.25
CA THR A 265 28.79 5.36 37.96
C THR A 265 28.79 5.20 39.49
N ASN A 266 28.07 4.21 40.03
CA ASN A 266 27.85 4.03 41.47
C ASN A 266 28.43 2.70 42.03
N PRO A 267 28.98 2.68 43.27
CA PRO A 267 29.48 1.47 43.91
C PRO A 267 28.49 0.31 44.04
N ILE A 268 27.18 0.56 44.22
CA ILE A 268 26.14 -0.48 44.26
C ILE A 268 25.99 -1.13 42.88
N GLN A 269 26.06 -0.36 41.79
CA GLN A 269 26.00 -0.91 40.42
C GLN A 269 27.18 -1.85 40.16
N ARG A 270 28.39 -1.44 40.55
CA ARG A 270 29.60 -2.27 40.47
C ARG A 270 29.48 -3.51 41.36
N SER A 271 28.99 -3.35 42.58
CA SER A 271 28.79 -4.45 43.54
C SER A 271 27.82 -5.52 43.04
N CYS A 272 26.79 -5.07 42.32
CA CYS A 272 25.79 -5.95 41.73
C CYS A 272 26.21 -6.48 40.36
N ASN A 273 27.36 -6.09 39.80
CA ASN A 273 27.82 -6.44 38.45
C ASN A 273 26.75 -6.19 37.38
N ILE A 274 26.12 -5.02 37.40
CA ILE A 274 24.98 -4.74 36.51
C ILE A 274 25.42 -4.70 35.05
N ARG A 275 26.65 -4.25 34.75
CA ARG A 275 27.18 -4.32 33.38
C ARG A 275 27.24 -5.75 32.88
N LEU A 276 27.78 -6.65 33.70
CA LEU A 276 27.86 -8.07 33.37
C LEU A 276 26.46 -8.69 33.18
N TYR A 277 25.45 -8.27 33.95
CA TYR A 277 24.07 -8.72 33.74
C TYR A 277 23.57 -8.38 32.34
N TYR A 278 23.71 -7.12 31.88
CA TYR A 278 23.27 -6.75 30.53
C TYR A 278 24.13 -7.36 29.43
N ASP A 279 25.44 -7.51 29.65
CA ASP A 279 26.32 -8.16 28.67
C ASP A 279 25.96 -9.67 28.51
N ILE A 280 25.66 -10.38 29.60
CA ILE A 280 25.24 -11.80 29.54
C ILE A 280 23.83 -11.95 28.96
N SER A 281 22.91 -11.04 29.30
CA SER A 281 21.50 -11.11 28.89
C SER A 281 21.19 -10.26 27.65
N GLU A 282 22.21 -9.82 26.91
CA GLU A 282 22.06 -8.94 25.75
C GLU A 282 21.09 -9.54 24.72
N HIS A 283 21.27 -10.83 24.41
CA HIS A 283 20.43 -11.55 23.47
C HIS A 283 18.95 -11.56 23.90
N TYR A 284 18.68 -11.82 25.18
CA TYR A 284 17.32 -11.82 25.74
C TYR A 284 16.65 -10.44 25.61
N HIS A 285 17.35 -9.38 26.03
CA HIS A 285 16.81 -8.02 25.97
C HIS A 285 16.55 -7.60 24.51
N ARG A 286 17.49 -7.89 23.61
CA ARG A 286 17.37 -7.59 22.19
C ARG A 286 16.19 -8.31 21.55
N GLU A 287 16.05 -9.63 21.77
CA GLU A 287 14.94 -10.42 21.23
C GLU A 287 13.59 -9.90 21.73
N ARG A 288 13.49 -9.54 23.03
CA ARG A 288 12.26 -9.00 23.61
C ARG A 288 11.90 -7.61 23.06
N ILE A 289 12.89 -6.74 22.87
CA ILE A 289 12.70 -5.43 22.23
C ILE A 289 12.23 -5.63 20.79
N GLU A 290 12.85 -6.53 20.03
CA GLU A 290 12.46 -6.85 18.66
C GLU A 290 11.03 -7.40 18.57
N GLN A 291 10.65 -8.30 19.48
CA GLN A 291 9.27 -8.80 19.59
C GLN A 291 8.28 -7.67 19.86
N ASN A 292 8.56 -6.79 20.82
CA ASN A 292 7.71 -5.65 21.12
C ASN A 292 7.58 -4.69 19.93
N GLU A 293 8.69 -4.34 19.30
CA GLU A 293 8.70 -3.50 18.11
C GLU A 293 7.96 -4.14 16.93
N SER A 294 7.97 -5.47 16.82
CA SER A 294 7.22 -6.19 15.79
C SER A 294 5.70 -6.05 15.99
N VAL A 295 5.23 -6.10 17.25
CA VAL A 295 3.81 -5.89 17.59
C VAL A 295 3.40 -4.45 17.30
N THR A 296 4.20 -3.47 17.74
CA THR A 296 3.95 -2.05 17.45
C THR A 296 3.91 -1.77 15.95
N ARG A 297 4.83 -2.35 15.17
CA ARG A 297 4.82 -2.26 13.70
C ARG A 297 3.53 -2.82 13.12
N ARG A 298 3.12 -4.04 13.50
CA ARG A 298 1.86 -4.65 13.02
C ARG A 298 0.63 -3.81 13.36
N VAL A 299 0.57 -3.25 14.57
CA VAL A 299 -0.53 -2.37 14.99
C VAL A 299 -0.55 -1.08 14.18
N ARG A 300 0.62 -0.45 13.96
CA ARG A 300 0.72 0.75 13.12
C ARG A 300 0.32 0.46 11.67
N ASP A 301 0.79 -0.64 11.12
CA ASP A 301 0.44 -1.09 9.77
C ASP A 301 -1.08 -1.29 9.67
N GLN A 302 -1.71 -1.89 10.68
CA GLN A 302 -3.16 -2.04 10.74
C GLN A 302 -3.90 -0.70 10.78
N PHE A 303 -3.46 0.26 11.60
CA PHE A 303 -4.06 1.59 11.60
C PHE A 303 -3.90 2.30 10.26
N GLN A 304 -2.74 2.17 9.62
CA GLN A 304 -2.50 2.72 8.31
C GLN A 304 -3.37 2.06 7.24
N LYS A 305 -3.52 0.72 7.27
CA LYS A 305 -4.45 -0.07 6.43
C LYS A 305 -5.87 0.48 6.54
N THR A 306 -6.40 0.57 7.76
CA THR A 306 -7.74 1.11 8.03
C THR A 306 -7.88 2.55 7.58
N ALA A 307 -6.84 3.37 7.76
CA ALA A 307 -6.87 4.77 7.38
C ALA A 307 -6.89 4.96 5.85
N ILE A 308 -6.08 4.21 5.11
CA ILE A 308 -6.09 4.20 3.64
C ILE A 308 -7.51 3.87 3.15
N ILE A 309 -8.09 2.76 3.61
CA ILE A 309 -9.43 2.33 3.20
C ILE A 309 -10.46 3.42 3.52
N SER A 310 -10.44 3.95 4.73
CA SER A 310 -11.41 4.95 5.19
C SER A 310 -11.32 6.27 4.41
N ILE A 311 -10.09 6.78 4.17
CA ILE A 311 -9.85 8.02 3.42
C ILE A 311 -10.28 7.87 1.96
N MET A 312 -10.00 6.71 1.37
CA MET A 312 -10.43 6.42 0.01
C MET A 312 -11.95 6.26 -0.06
N LEU A 313 -12.59 5.55 0.86
CA LEU A 313 -14.07 5.43 0.90
C LEU A 313 -14.75 6.80 0.98
N ASP A 314 -14.20 7.72 1.77
CA ASP A 314 -14.65 9.11 1.81
C ASP A 314 -14.48 9.83 0.45
N ALA A 315 -13.38 9.54 -0.27
CA ALA A 315 -13.16 10.05 -1.62
C ALA A 315 -14.25 9.59 -2.58
N PHE A 316 -14.59 8.29 -2.55
CA PHE A 316 -15.64 7.70 -3.39
C PHE A 316 -17.02 8.28 -3.09
N ALA A 317 -17.38 8.32 -1.82
CA ALA A 317 -18.65 8.88 -1.38
C ALA A 317 -18.81 10.31 -1.91
N LYS A 318 -17.75 11.11 -1.90
CA LYS A 318 -17.76 12.51 -2.35
C LYS A 318 -17.65 12.68 -3.87
N ASN A 319 -16.79 11.93 -4.54
CA ASN A 319 -16.48 12.08 -5.99
C ASN A 319 -17.46 11.33 -6.89
N VAL A 320 -17.94 10.18 -6.45
CA VAL A 320 -18.75 9.29 -7.29
C VAL A 320 -20.21 9.33 -6.85
N SER A 321 -20.47 9.03 -5.58
CA SER A 321 -21.84 8.84 -5.10
C SER A 321 -22.62 10.15 -4.91
N THR A 322 -22.06 11.14 -4.21
CA THR A 322 -22.83 12.32 -3.76
C THR A 322 -23.12 13.34 -4.86
N GLN A 323 -22.21 13.51 -5.81
CA GLN A 323 -22.35 14.53 -6.85
C GLN A 323 -22.84 13.92 -8.16
N SER A 324 -21.99 13.16 -8.85
CA SER A 324 -22.32 12.64 -10.17
C SER A 324 -23.47 11.63 -10.17
N LEU A 325 -23.39 10.54 -9.38
CA LEU A 325 -24.41 9.49 -9.41
C LEU A 325 -25.77 9.95 -8.88
N ALA A 326 -25.79 10.77 -7.82
CA ALA A 326 -27.04 11.35 -7.32
C ALA A 326 -27.73 12.23 -8.38
N THR A 327 -26.97 13.08 -9.08
CA THR A 327 -27.50 13.88 -10.19
C THR A 327 -27.99 13.01 -11.33
N LEU A 328 -27.22 11.99 -11.75
CA LEU A 328 -27.60 11.10 -12.84
C LEU A 328 -28.86 10.29 -12.49
N ALA A 329 -28.95 9.75 -11.28
CA ALA A 329 -30.14 9.03 -10.82
C ALA A 329 -31.39 9.91 -10.86
N TRP A 330 -31.28 11.17 -10.43
CA TRP A 330 -32.36 12.14 -10.54
C TRP A 330 -32.72 12.41 -12.00
N TRP A 331 -31.73 12.68 -12.87
CA TRP A 331 -31.98 12.96 -14.29
C TRP A 331 -32.62 11.79 -15.04
N PHE A 332 -32.20 10.56 -14.78
CA PHE A 332 -32.81 9.37 -15.37
C PHE A 332 -34.24 9.15 -14.89
N LYS A 333 -34.52 9.44 -13.60
CA LYS A 333 -35.87 9.37 -13.05
C LYS A 333 -36.80 10.37 -13.74
N GLU A 334 -36.40 11.63 -13.86
CA GLU A 334 -37.19 12.64 -14.57
C GLU A 334 -37.41 12.27 -16.03
N HIS A 335 -36.37 11.80 -16.74
CA HIS A 335 -36.49 11.36 -18.12
C HIS A 335 -37.50 10.21 -18.27
N ALA A 336 -37.50 9.25 -17.34
CA ALA A 336 -38.45 8.15 -17.33
C ALA A 336 -39.89 8.61 -17.03
N GLU A 337 -40.08 9.60 -16.15
CA GLU A 337 -41.41 10.16 -15.85
C GLU A 337 -42.00 10.91 -17.05
N ILE A 338 -41.21 11.74 -17.75
CA ILE A 338 -41.66 12.44 -18.97
C ILE A 338 -42.03 11.44 -20.08
N ALA A 339 -41.22 10.40 -20.27
CA ALA A 339 -41.52 9.35 -21.24
C ALA A 339 -42.83 8.60 -20.94
N ARG A 340 -43.32 8.61 -19.70
CA ARG A 340 -44.59 7.97 -19.29
C ARG A 340 -45.79 8.90 -19.36
N LEU A 341 -45.61 10.18 -19.09
CA LEU A 341 -46.72 11.13 -18.92
C LEU A 341 -47.09 11.87 -20.22
N GLU A 342 -46.26 11.83 -21.26
CA GLU A 342 -46.44 12.61 -22.52
C GLU A 342 -46.65 14.13 -22.30
N GLU A 343 -46.39 14.65 -21.09
CA GLU A 343 -46.56 16.06 -20.71
C GLU A 343 -45.23 16.72 -20.29
N GLU A 344 -45.12 18.03 -20.50
CA GLU A 344 -43.96 18.81 -20.07
C GLU A 344 -44.02 19.16 -18.58
N LEU A 345 -43.08 18.62 -17.80
CA LEU A 345 -42.87 19.01 -16.40
C LEU A 345 -42.14 20.36 -16.30
N SER A 346 -42.58 21.22 -15.37
CA SER A 346 -41.94 22.50 -15.02
C SER A 346 -40.60 22.27 -14.29
N GLY A 347 -39.59 21.90 -15.07
CA GLY A 347 -38.24 21.51 -14.61
C GLY A 347 -37.40 20.86 -15.71
N ALA A 348 -38.07 20.36 -16.76
CA ALA A 348 -37.49 19.67 -17.92
C ALA A 348 -36.41 20.45 -18.69
N HIS A 349 -36.29 21.76 -18.51
CA HIS A 349 -35.33 22.60 -19.23
C HIS A 349 -33.88 22.50 -18.73
N PHE A 350 -33.63 21.98 -17.52
CA PHE A 350 -32.27 21.89 -16.96
C PHE A 350 -31.63 20.50 -17.09
N ASN A 351 -32.40 19.49 -17.48
CA ASN A 351 -31.92 18.11 -17.63
C ASN A 351 -31.42 17.88 -19.08
N PRO A 352 -30.11 17.65 -19.29
CA PRO A 352 -29.53 17.46 -20.61
C PRO A 352 -30.10 16.27 -21.38
N LEU A 353 -30.47 15.19 -20.67
CA LEU A 353 -31.02 13.98 -21.28
C LEU A 353 -32.39 14.24 -21.90
N ILE A 354 -33.23 15.04 -21.21
CA ILE A 354 -34.55 15.45 -21.73
C ILE A 354 -34.40 16.42 -22.90
N ARG A 355 -33.41 17.33 -22.85
CA ARG A 355 -33.15 18.22 -24.00
C ARG A 355 -32.70 17.43 -25.22
N TYR A 356 -31.88 16.40 -25.03
CA TYR A 356 -31.39 15.56 -26.12
C TYR A 356 -32.53 14.77 -26.77
N SER A 357 -33.41 14.16 -25.96
CA SER A 357 -34.56 13.40 -26.45
C SER A 357 -35.52 14.24 -27.32
N LYS A 358 -35.65 15.53 -27.02
CA LYS A 358 -36.48 16.46 -27.80
C LYS A 358 -35.87 16.89 -29.14
N VAL A 359 -34.54 16.86 -29.29
CA VAL A 359 -33.84 17.38 -30.48
C VAL A 359 -33.61 16.30 -31.54
N VAL A 360 -33.56 15.02 -31.16
CA VAL A 360 -33.25 13.91 -32.09
C VAL A 360 -34.51 13.11 -32.41
N GLU A 361 -35.13 13.40 -33.57
CA GLU A 361 -36.19 12.55 -34.13
C GLU A 361 -35.66 11.12 -34.36
N ASN A 362 -36.33 10.11 -33.79
CA ASN A 362 -35.92 8.69 -33.75
C ASN A 362 -34.74 8.34 -32.82
N HIS A 363 -34.74 8.89 -31.60
CA HIS A 363 -34.10 8.38 -30.37
C HIS A 363 -33.11 7.20 -30.51
N PRO A 364 -31.86 7.43 -30.94
CA PRO A 364 -30.79 6.51 -30.61
C PRO A 364 -30.62 6.61 -29.08
N GLY A 365 -30.88 5.55 -28.34
CA GLY A 365 -30.78 5.59 -26.87
C GLY A 365 -29.38 6.00 -26.38
N PHE A 366 -29.25 6.31 -25.10
CA PHE A 366 -27.99 6.75 -24.45
C PHE A 366 -26.92 5.65 -24.29
N SER A 367 -26.96 4.58 -25.09
CA SER A 367 -26.08 3.42 -24.89
C SER A 367 -24.60 3.82 -24.98
N LYS A 368 -24.25 4.81 -25.81
CA LYS A 368 -22.88 5.29 -26.01
C LYS A 368 -22.34 6.10 -24.85
N GLU A 369 -23.21 6.80 -24.13
CA GLU A 369 -22.87 7.57 -22.94
C GLU A 369 -22.96 6.72 -21.66
N LEU A 370 -23.88 5.77 -21.62
CA LEU A 370 -24.10 4.87 -20.50
C LEU A 370 -23.01 3.80 -20.39
N TYR A 371 -22.54 3.28 -21.51
CA TYR A 371 -21.47 2.29 -21.52
C TYR A 371 -20.19 2.76 -20.81
N PRO A 372 -19.56 3.89 -21.17
CA PRO A 372 -18.35 4.34 -20.49
C PRO A 372 -18.59 4.68 -19.02
N LEU A 373 -19.80 5.14 -18.66
CA LEU A 373 -20.19 5.30 -17.26
C LEU A 373 -20.22 3.97 -16.51
N PHE A 374 -20.84 2.93 -17.07
CA PHE A 374 -20.89 1.61 -16.42
C PHE A 374 -19.53 0.93 -16.38
N LYS A 375 -18.73 1.04 -17.44
CA LYS A 375 -17.32 0.59 -17.47
C LYS A 375 -16.54 1.25 -16.34
N PHE A 376 -16.62 2.59 -16.23
CA PHE A 376 -15.97 3.33 -15.15
C PHE A 376 -16.43 2.87 -13.75
N LEU A 377 -17.72 2.58 -13.55
CA LEU A 377 -18.20 2.08 -12.25
C LEU A 377 -17.70 0.66 -11.94
N LEU A 378 -17.60 -0.21 -12.94
CA LEU A 378 -17.00 -1.54 -12.81
C LEU A 378 -15.52 -1.43 -12.44
N GLU A 379 -14.76 -0.59 -13.16
CA GLU A 379 -13.34 -0.33 -12.89
C GLU A 379 -13.09 0.29 -11.52
N LYS A 380 -13.99 1.17 -11.05
CA LYS A 380 -13.94 1.66 -9.66
C LYS A 380 -14.13 0.52 -8.65
N GLY A 381 -14.90 -0.52 -8.97
CA GLY A 381 -14.97 -1.76 -8.20
C GLY A 381 -13.61 -2.45 -8.10
N ALA A 382 -12.92 -2.64 -9.24
CA ALA A 382 -11.56 -3.18 -9.27
C ALA A 382 -10.56 -2.33 -8.46
N PHE A 383 -10.70 -1.01 -8.50
CA PHE A 383 -9.91 -0.08 -7.68
C PHE A 383 -10.11 -0.30 -6.17
N TRP A 384 -11.35 -0.55 -5.70
CA TRP A 384 -11.62 -0.91 -4.29
C TRP A 384 -10.97 -2.23 -3.89
N SER A 385 -11.08 -3.23 -4.76
CA SER A 385 -10.41 -4.51 -4.57
C SER A 385 -8.88 -4.31 -4.48
N GLY A 386 -8.29 -3.46 -5.33
CA GLY A 386 -6.87 -3.09 -5.24
C GLY A 386 -6.48 -2.39 -3.93
N ILE A 387 -7.30 -1.46 -3.43
CA ILE A 387 -7.05 -0.75 -2.16
C ILE A 387 -7.03 -1.71 -0.97
N THR A 388 -7.96 -2.67 -0.94
CA THR A 388 -8.07 -3.61 0.17
C THR A 388 -6.96 -4.68 0.16
N ARG A 389 -6.47 -5.06 -1.03
CA ARG A 389 -5.39 -6.04 -1.24
C ARG A 389 -3.99 -5.46 -1.11
N GLN A 390 -3.84 -4.16 -1.32
CA GLN A 390 -2.66 -3.33 -1.00
C GLN A 390 -1.39 -3.55 -1.84
N ASN A 391 -1.30 -4.66 -2.58
CA ASN A 391 -0.24 -4.95 -3.53
C ASN A 391 -0.80 -5.14 -4.93
N ASN A 392 -0.22 -4.44 -5.89
CA ASN A 392 -0.51 -4.62 -7.30
C ASN A 392 0.70 -5.26 -7.97
N PHE A 393 0.57 -6.53 -8.36
CA PHE A 393 1.57 -7.20 -9.18
C PHE A 393 1.41 -6.71 -10.62
N THR A 394 2.51 -6.27 -11.23
CA THR A 394 2.56 -5.77 -12.62
C THR A 394 1.70 -4.52 -12.88
N GLY A 395 1.46 -4.16 -14.14
CA GLY A 395 0.64 -3.00 -14.50
C GLY A 395 0.24 -3.00 -15.97
N GLU A 396 -0.19 -1.84 -16.46
CA GLU A 396 -0.60 -1.62 -17.85
C GLU A 396 0.24 -0.50 -18.45
N MET A 397 0.66 -0.67 -19.71
CA MET A 397 1.35 0.36 -20.46
C MET A 397 0.40 1.00 -21.47
N ASP A 398 0.14 2.29 -21.32
CA ASP A 398 -0.76 3.00 -22.21
C ASP A 398 -0.18 4.36 -22.60
N ASP A 399 -0.55 4.89 -23.76
CA ASP A 399 -0.17 6.24 -24.16
C ASP A 399 -1.11 7.28 -23.53
N LEU A 400 -0.58 8.49 -23.30
CA LEU A 400 -1.35 9.54 -22.65
C LEU A 400 -2.50 10.07 -23.52
N PHE A 401 -2.51 9.82 -24.84
CA PHE A 401 -3.64 10.18 -25.69
C PHE A 401 -4.83 9.24 -25.43
N HIS A 402 -4.59 7.93 -25.48
CA HIS A 402 -5.61 6.92 -25.21
C HIS A 402 -6.21 7.11 -23.82
N LEU A 403 -5.37 7.22 -22.79
CA LEU A 403 -5.80 7.45 -21.41
C LEU A 403 -6.65 8.72 -21.25
N LEU A 404 -6.22 9.86 -21.82
CA LEU A 404 -6.95 11.12 -21.64
C LEU A 404 -8.20 11.20 -22.50
N TRP A 405 -8.15 10.74 -23.75
CA TRP A 405 -9.26 10.88 -24.70
C TRP A 405 -10.28 9.76 -24.57
N HIS A 406 -9.84 8.50 -24.65
CA HIS A 406 -10.72 7.34 -24.73
C HIS A 406 -11.21 6.87 -23.35
N GLU A 407 -10.37 6.96 -22.31
CA GLU A 407 -10.75 6.47 -20.97
C GLU A 407 -11.27 7.59 -20.04
N PHE A 408 -10.65 8.78 -20.06
CA PHE A 408 -11.07 9.89 -19.19
C PHE A 408 -12.16 10.77 -19.81
N VAL A 409 -11.86 11.47 -20.92
CA VAL A 409 -12.78 12.43 -21.56
C VAL A 409 -14.07 11.76 -22.04
N TYR A 410 -13.99 10.54 -22.55
CA TYR A 410 -15.13 9.81 -23.10
C TYR A 410 -16.07 9.21 -22.03
N ASN A 411 -16.14 9.84 -20.86
CA ASN A 411 -17.16 9.60 -19.83
C ASN A 411 -17.92 10.90 -19.50
N PRO A 412 -18.67 11.46 -20.47
CA PRO A 412 -19.24 12.81 -20.36
C PRO A 412 -20.31 12.93 -19.28
N LEU A 413 -21.09 11.87 -19.05
CA LEU A 413 -22.11 11.88 -18.00
C LEU A 413 -21.51 11.96 -16.61
N TYR A 414 -20.44 11.20 -16.33
CA TYR A 414 -19.76 11.27 -15.05
C TYR A 414 -19.06 12.62 -14.85
N LEU A 415 -18.17 12.98 -15.78
CA LEU A 415 -17.33 14.17 -15.66
C LEU A 415 -18.16 15.46 -15.72
N GLY A 416 -19.15 15.52 -16.61
CA GLY A 416 -20.05 16.66 -16.74
C GLY A 416 -20.96 16.87 -15.54
N THR A 417 -21.19 15.82 -14.71
CA THR A 417 -22.00 15.94 -13.49
C THR A 417 -21.19 16.19 -12.21
N LEU A 418 -19.86 16.04 -12.24
CA LEU A 418 -18.99 16.24 -11.07
C LEU A 418 -19.17 17.61 -10.40
N ALA A 419 -19.40 18.65 -11.19
CA ALA A 419 -19.53 20.02 -10.70
C ALA A 419 -20.98 20.57 -10.71
N VAL A 420 -21.98 19.71 -10.90
CA VAL A 420 -23.40 20.12 -10.99
C VAL A 420 -23.92 20.77 -9.72
N SER A 421 -23.42 20.38 -8.55
CA SER A 421 -23.76 21.07 -7.28
C SER A 421 -23.35 22.55 -7.24
N LYS A 422 -22.54 22.99 -8.21
CA LYS A 422 -22.15 24.39 -8.43
C LYS A 422 -22.73 24.97 -9.73
N GLN A 423 -23.70 24.28 -10.34
CA GLN A 423 -24.33 24.64 -11.62
C GLN A 423 -23.32 24.77 -12.77
N VAL A 424 -22.28 23.93 -12.75
CA VAL A 424 -21.29 23.89 -13.82
C VAL A 424 -21.54 22.63 -14.64
N LEU A 425 -21.95 22.82 -15.90
CA LEU A 425 -22.31 21.75 -16.86
C LEU A 425 -21.32 21.64 -18.02
N LYS A 426 -20.28 22.49 -18.03
CA LYS A 426 -19.27 22.57 -19.07
C LYS A 426 -17.88 22.44 -18.47
N LEU A 427 -17.11 21.48 -18.96
CA LEU A 427 -15.72 21.20 -18.56
C LEU A 427 -14.82 21.27 -19.78
N ARG A 428 -13.76 22.08 -19.70
CA ARG A 428 -12.74 22.25 -20.75
C ARG A 428 -11.43 21.67 -20.24
N ILE A 429 -10.81 20.79 -21.02
CA ILE A 429 -9.53 20.16 -20.68
C ILE A 429 -8.45 20.77 -21.55
N ARG A 430 -7.48 21.43 -20.92
CA ARG A 430 -6.31 22.03 -21.57
C ARG A 430 -5.07 21.21 -21.25
N VAL A 431 -4.26 20.94 -22.27
CA VAL A 431 -3.01 20.19 -22.13
C VAL A 431 -1.84 21.08 -22.55
N THR A 432 -0.77 21.07 -21.75
CA THR A 432 0.49 21.77 -22.04
C THR A 432 1.67 20.81 -21.92
N ILE A 433 2.46 20.66 -22.98
CA ILE A 433 3.66 19.80 -22.98
C ILE A 433 4.90 20.69 -22.87
N TYR A 434 5.76 20.41 -21.89
CA TYR A 434 7.01 21.16 -21.68
C TYR A 434 8.22 20.38 -22.19
N SER A 435 9.22 21.12 -22.67
CA SER A 435 10.51 20.59 -23.12
C SER A 435 11.62 20.77 -22.08
N GLU A 436 11.49 21.75 -21.17
CA GLU A 436 12.49 22.05 -20.15
C GLU A 436 11.83 22.39 -18.80
N ASP A 437 12.45 21.96 -17.68
CA ASP A 437 12.07 22.29 -16.30
C ASP A 437 13.31 22.70 -15.47
N ARG A 438 13.92 23.83 -15.81
CA ARG A 438 15.21 24.28 -15.25
C ARG A 438 15.03 24.99 -13.92
N GLN A 439 15.84 24.61 -12.94
CA GLN A 439 15.87 25.30 -11.65
C GLN A 439 16.67 26.60 -11.74
N SER A 440 16.16 27.67 -11.11
CA SER A 440 16.85 28.96 -11.06
C SER A 440 18.13 28.87 -10.21
N VAL A 441 19.23 29.38 -10.76
CA VAL A 441 20.54 29.47 -10.08
C VAL A 441 20.47 30.41 -8.88
N ARG A 442 19.67 31.47 -8.98
CA ARG A 442 19.56 32.51 -7.94
C ARG A 442 18.51 32.17 -6.89
N PHE A 443 17.44 31.47 -7.26
CA PHE A 443 16.30 31.21 -6.39
C PHE A 443 15.90 29.74 -6.41
N ARG A 444 16.28 28.98 -5.37
CA ARG A 444 16.16 27.51 -5.33
C ARG A 444 14.73 26.95 -5.48
N PHE A 445 13.70 27.76 -5.18
CA PHE A 445 12.29 27.38 -5.30
C PHE A 445 11.66 27.80 -6.63
N VAL A 446 12.38 28.57 -7.45
CA VAL A 446 11.90 29.07 -8.74
C VAL A 446 12.37 28.16 -9.85
N LYS A 447 11.45 27.75 -10.73
CA LYS A 447 11.71 26.97 -11.93
C LYS A 447 11.26 27.73 -13.17
N PHE A 448 12.09 27.68 -14.21
CA PHE A 448 11.78 28.15 -15.55
C PHE A 448 11.36 26.97 -16.42
N LYS A 449 10.21 27.10 -17.06
CA LYS A 449 9.61 26.05 -17.88
C LYS A 449 9.40 26.55 -19.30
N THR A 450 9.75 25.73 -20.28
CA THR A 450 9.62 26.09 -21.70
C THR A 450 8.64 25.13 -22.38
N ILE A 451 7.58 25.65 -22.97
CA ILE A 451 6.60 24.85 -23.71
C ILE A 451 7.27 24.24 -24.95
N LYS A 452 7.05 22.94 -25.17
CA LYS A 452 7.60 22.18 -26.29
C LYS A 452 6.98 22.69 -27.60
N LYS A 453 7.78 22.70 -28.66
CA LYS A 453 7.32 23.02 -30.01
C LYS A 453 7.23 21.75 -30.85
N ASN A 454 6.23 21.66 -31.72
CA ASN A 454 6.16 20.62 -32.73
C ASN A 454 7.17 20.90 -33.87
N ALA A 455 7.21 20.01 -34.88
CA ALA A 455 8.08 20.15 -36.04
C ALA A 455 7.85 21.48 -36.83
N ASP A 456 6.62 22.01 -36.80
CA ASP A 456 6.26 23.28 -37.45
C ASP A 456 6.53 24.51 -36.58
N GLY A 457 7.15 24.35 -35.41
CA GLY A 457 7.44 25.44 -34.47
C GLY A 457 6.24 25.94 -33.65
N LYS A 458 5.07 25.28 -33.73
CA LYS A 458 3.88 25.60 -32.93
C LYS A 458 4.04 25.08 -31.50
N LEU A 459 3.62 25.89 -30.52
CA LEU A 459 3.65 25.52 -29.10
C LEU A 459 2.63 24.43 -28.81
N LEU A 460 3.05 23.35 -28.13
CA LEU A 460 2.19 22.26 -27.69
C LEU A 460 1.40 22.65 -26.42
N ASP A 461 0.46 23.57 -26.59
CA ASP A 461 -0.40 24.08 -25.54
C ASP A 461 -1.77 24.48 -26.10
N GLY A 462 -2.84 24.05 -25.44
CA GLY A 462 -4.19 24.49 -25.79
C GLY A 462 -5.29 23.56 -25.33
N GLU A 463 -6.52 23.91 -25.70
CA GLU A 463 -7.70 23.11 -25.37
C GLU A 463 -7.70 21.80 -26.16
N PHE A 464 -7.66 20.69 -25.43
CA PHE A 464 -7.65 19.34 -25.96
C PHE A 464 -9.08 18.79 -26.16
N ALA A 465 -9.96 19.01 -25.19
CA ALA A 465 -11.32 18.49 -25.21
C ALA A 465 -12.31 19.42 -24.49
N VAL A 466 -13.58 19.36 -24.88
CA VAL A 466 -14.69 20.01 -24.19
C VAL A 466 -15.79 19.00 -23.93
N ILE A 467 -16.23 18.90 -22.68
CA ILE A 467 -17.43 18.16 -22.29
C ILE A 467 -18.52 19.18 -22.00
N ASN A 468 -19.60 19.13 -22.75
CA ASN A 468 -20.65 20.13 -22.74
C ASN A 468 -22.03 19.48 -22.60
N LEU A 469 -22.59 19.53 -21.39
CA LEU A 469 -23.94 19.04 -21.13
C LEU A 469 -25.01 20.12 -21.39
N GLU A 470 -24.62 21.38 -21.61
CA GLU A 470 -25.54 22.50 -21.81
C GLU A 470 -25.89 22.72 -23.29
N ASP A 471 -24.93 22.54 -24.19
CA ASP A 471 -25.11 22.72 -25.63
C ASP A 471 -24.36 21.61 -26.40
N PHE A 472 -25.10 20.65 -26.92
CA PHE A 472 -24.58 19.45 -27.60
C PHE A 472 -24.96 19.39 -29.09
N GLN A 473 -25.38 20.52 -29.69
CA GLN A 473 -25.84 20.56 -31.08
C GLN A 473 -24.75 20.18 -32.09
N ALA A 474 -23.47 20.41 -31.78
CA ALA A 474 -22.34 20.07 -32.64
C ALA A 474 -22.17 18.54 -32.89
N GLY A 475 -22.67 17.70 -31.97
CA GLY A 475 -22.53 16.23 -32.05
C GLY A 475 -23.53 15.53 -32.96
N LEU A 476 -24.60 16.21 -33.40
CA LEU A 476 -25.71 15.63 -34.18
C LEU A 476 -25.31 15.13 -35.58
N VAL A 477 -24.13 15.53 -36.08
CA VAL A 477 -23.69 15.27 -37.46
C VAL A 477 -23.00 13.89 -37.62
N SER A 478 -22.61 13.22 -36.53
CA SER A 478 -21.90 11.93 -36.58
C SER A 478 -22.59 10.89 -35.70
N ARG A 479 -23.08 9.80 -36.32
CA ARG A 479 -23.70 8.68 -35.58
C ARG A 479 -22.73 7.96 -34.65
N ASP A 480 -21.40 8.12 -34.80
CA ASP A 480 -20.38 7.28 -34.16
C ASP A 480 -19.70 7.90 -32.93
N LYS A 481 -20.03 9.14 -32.56
CA LYS A 481 -19.39 9.86 -31.44
C LYS A 481 -20.40 10.27 -30.37
N SER A 482 -19.95 10.38 -29.12
CA SER A 482 -20.80 10.97 -28.07
C SER A 482 -21.15 12.41 -28.41
N VAL A 483 -22.41 12.78 -28.16
CA VAL A 483 -22.95 14.11 -28.48
C VAL A 483 -22.50 15.19 -27.50
N PHE A 484 -22.06 14.79 -26.30
CA PHE A 484 -21.64 15.70 -25.23
C PHE A 484 -20.13 15.99 -25.22
N VAL A 485 -19.36 15.41 -26.17
CA VAL A 485 -17.90 15.53 -26.23
C VAL A 485 -17.49 16.19 -27.54
N GLU A 486 -16.72 17.28 -27.44
CA GLU A 486 -16.18 18.02 -28.56
C GLU A 486 -14.65 17.97 -28.55
N LYS A 487 -14.06 17.89 -29.75
CA LYS A 487 -12.61 18.08 -29.92
C LYS A 487 -12.26 19.53 -29.65
N GLY A 488 -11.27 19.76 -28.78
CA GLY A 488 -10.76 21.09 -28.51
C GLY A 488 -9.96 21.68 -29.68
N THR A 489 -9.75 22.99 -29.65
CA THR A 489 -9.03 23.73 -30.70
C THR A 489 -7.59 23.25 -30.97
N ALA A 490 -6.94 22.62 -29.98
CA ALA A 490 -5.58 22.09 -30.07
C ALA A 490 -5.52 20.54 -30.15
N PHE A 491 -6.66 19.87 -30.40
CA PHE A 491 -6.73 18.40 -30.42
C PHE A 491 -5.73 17.77 -31.41
N GLU A 492 -5.79 18.16 -32.69
CA GLU A 492 -4.91 17.60 -33.75
C GLU A 492 -3.45 18.01 -33.56
N LEU A 493 -3.19 19.11 -32.84
CA LEU A 493 -1.83 19.55 -32.49
C LEU A 493 -1.20 18.68 -31.40
N LEU A 494 -1.98 18.30 -30.40
CA LEU A 494 -1.50 17.58 -29.22
C LEU A 494 -1.50 16.06 -29.40
N ARG A 495 -2.45 15.51 -30.15
CA ARG A 495 -2.64 14.06 -30.34
C ARG A 495 -1.34 13.32 -30.72
N PRO A 496 -0.60 13.71 -31.78
CA PRO A 496 0.57 12.93 -32.21
C PRO A 496 1.70 12.91 -31.18
N GLU A 497 1.76 13.89 -30.28
CA GLU A 497 2.77 13.92 -29.22
C GLU A 497 2.34 13.08 -28.02
N LEU A 498 1.06 13.13 -27.65
CA LEU A 498 0.49 12.33 -26.57
C LEU A 498 0.53 10.82 -26.89
N GLU A 499 0.33 10.42 -28.16
CA GLU A 499 0.47 9.03 -28.63
C GLU A 499 1.91 8.48 -28.46
N LYS A 500 2.93 9.35 -28.37
CA LYS A 500 4.32 8.93 -28.11
C LYS A 500 4.62 8.73 -26.63
N TYR A 501 3.81 9.33 -25.75
CA TYR A 501 4.08 9.37 -24.32
C TYR A 501 3.46 8.16 -23.63
N ARG A 502 4.19 7.03 -23.67
CA ARG A 502 3.79 5.77 -23.01
C ARG A 502 4.06 5.83 -21.51
N ALA A 503 3.00 5.80 -20.71
CA ALA A 503 3.05 5.77 -19.25
C ALA A 503 2.72 4.35 -18.72
N PHE A 504 3.26 4.04 -17.55
CA PHE A 504 2.98 2.78 -16.84
C PHE A 504 2.05 3.04 -15.66
N PHE A 505 0.99 2.21 -15.55
CA PHE A 505 -0.02 2.27 -14.49
C PHE A 505 0.05 1.01 -13.63
N PRO A 506 0.48 1.11 -12.36
CA PRO A 506 0.60 -0.05 -11.46
C PRO A 506 -0.75 -0.74 -11.21
N GLY A 507 -0.81 -2.05 -11.35
CA GLY A 507 -2.05 -2.82 -11.26
C GLY A 507 -3.06 -2.54 -12.37
N GLY A 508 -2.60 -1.95 -13.48
CA GLY A 508 -3.42 -1.58 -14.63
C GLY A 508 -4.52 -0.60 -14.26
N VAL A 509 -5.76 -1.08 -14.29
CA VAL A 509 -6.99 -0.34 -13.93
C VAL A 509 -6.87 0.35 -12.57
N VAL A 510 -6.24 -0.29 -11.58
CA VAL A 510 -6.08 0.32 -10.24
C VAL A 510 -5.22 1.59 -10.33
N GLY A 511 -4.14 1.56 -11.10
CA GLY A 511 -3.27 2.71 -11.37
C GLY A 511 -3.96 3.78 -12.21
N LYS A 512 -4.69 3.40 -13.28
CA LYS A 512 -5.48 4.33 -14.10
C LYS A 512 -6.50 5.09 -13.24
N GLN A 513 -7.22 4.38 -12.38
CA GLN A 513 -8.21 4.97 -11.49
C GLN A 513 -7.58 5.84 -10.40
N ALA A 514 -6.39 5.50 -9.90
CA ALA A 514 -5.62 6.37 -9.00
C ALA A 514 -5.26 7.70 -9.68
N PHE A 515 -4.84 7.65 -10.95
CA PHE A 515 -4.58 8.83 -11.77
C PHE A 515 -5.84 9.66 -11.99
N PHE A 516 -6.97 9.04 -12.36
CA PHE A 516 -8.24 9.76 -12.54
C PHE A 516 -8.71 10.42 -11.25
N THR A 517 -8.58 9.77 -10.10
CA THR A 517 -8.95 10.36 -8.81
C THR A 517 -8.14 11.62 -8.47
N LEU A 518 -6.86 11.71 -8.89
CA LEU A 518 -6.09 12.95 -8.77
C LEU A 518 -6.67 14.10 -9.61
N LEU A 519 -7.20 13.80 -10.80
CA LEU A 519 -7.85 14.77 -11.69
C LEU A 519 -9.24 15.17 -11.17
N GLU A 520 -10.07 14.18 -10.81
CA GLU A 520 -11.41 14.36 -10.21
C GLU A 520 -11.35 15.27 -8.98
N ASN A 521 -10.37 15.02 -8.08
CA ASN A 521 -10.15 15.82 -6.89
C ASN A 521 -9.85 17.29 -7.22
N GLU A 522 -9.18 17.55 -8.34
CA GLU A 522 -8.90 18.91 -8.78
C GLU A 522 -10.14 19.59 -9.37
N ILE A 523 -10.93 18.89 -10.20
CA ILE A 523 -12.22 19.40 -10.74
C ILE A 523 -13.13 19.82 -9.58
N ARG A 524 -13.25 18.99 -8.55
CA ARG A 524 -14.08 19.25 -7.36
C ARG A 524 -13.65 20.50 -6.57
N ASN A 525 -12.41 20.97 -6.72
CA ASN A 525 -11.96 22.19 -6.06
C ASN A 525 -12.73 23.44 -6.54
N VAL A 526 -13.53 23.33 -7.60
CA VAL A 526 -14.49 24.37 -8.02
C VAL A 526 -15.35 24.89 -6.86
N LYS A 527 -15.64 24.05 -5.86
CA LYS A 527 -16.41 24.42 -4.66
C LYS A 527 -15.79 25.54 -3.82
N HIS A 528 -14.50 25.83 -4.01
CA HIS A 528 -13.79 26.87 -3.29
C HIS A 528 -13.91 28.25 -3.94
N PHE A 529 -14.35 28.33 -5.21
CA PHE A 529 -14.64 29.62 -5.86
C PHE A 529 -16.01 30.16 -5.46
N ARG A 530 -16.12 31.48 -5.36
CA ARG A 530 -17.34 32.19 -4.93
C ARG A 530 -17.54 33.44 -5.80
N GLN A 531 -18.74 34.03 -5.72
CA GLN A 531 -19.08 35.33 -6.30
C GLN A 531 -18.81 35.38 -7.82
N GLN A 532 -18.17 36.45 -8.32
CA GLN A 532 -17.98 36.70 -9.75
C GLN A 532 -17.15 35.59 -10.42
N THR A 533 -16.15 35.04 -9.74
CA THR A 533 -15.35 33.94 -10.30
C THR A 533 -16.20 32.70 -10.55
N LEU A 534 -17.11 32.35 -9.62
CA LEU A 534 -18.01 31.23 -9.81
C LEU A 534 -19.02 31.49 -10.95
N LYS A 535 -19.57 32.72 -11.06
CA LYS A 535 -20.44 33.09 -12.19
C LYS A 535 -19.72 32.94 -13.54
N ASN A 536 -18.49 33.42 -13.64
CA ASN A 536 -17.69 33.27 -14.85
C ASN A 536 -17.46 31.79 -15.19
N ILE A 537 -17.23 30.93 -14.18
CA ILE A 537 -17.09 29.47 -14.38
C ILE A 537 -18.40 28.84 -14.87
N GLN A 538 -19.54 29.26 -14.31
CA GLN A 538 -20.85 28.76 -14.70
C GLN A 538 -21.16 29.13 -16.16
N GLU A 539 -20.82 30.35 -16.59
CA GLU A 539 -21.08 30.84 -17.96
C GLU A 539 -20.08 30.30 -19.00
N GLN A 540 -18.79 30.23 -18.67
CA GLN A 540 -17.73 29.90 -19.63
C GLN A 540 -17.29 28.43 -19.59
N GLY A 541 -17.69 27.71 -18.54
CA GLY A 541 -17.22 26.38 -18.20
C GLY A 541 -15.96 26.38 -17.33
N LEU A 542 -15.77 25.30 -16.58
CA LEU A 542 -14.59 25.07 -15.76
C LEU A 542 -13.42 24.60 -16.63
N VAL A 543 -12.23 25.16 -16.44
CA VAL A 543 -11.03 24.74 -17.18
C VAL A 543 -10.07 23.97 -16.29
N LEU A 544 -9.88 22.68 -16.59
CA LEU A 544 -8.85 21.83 -16.00
C LEU A 544 -7.61 21.87 -16.88
N ASN A 545 -6.47 22.22 -16.30
CA ASN A 545 -5.18 22.20 -16.99
C ASN A 545 -4.38 20.98 -16.55
N ILE A 546 -3.82 20.27 -17.53
CA ILE A 546 -2.89 19.16 -17.35
C ILE A 546 -1.59 19.53 -18.04
N SER A 547 -0.47 19.39 -17.33
CA SER A 547 0.85 19.64 -17.88
C SER A 547 1.73 18.42 -17.76
N ILE A 548 2.52 18.16 -18.80
CA ILE A 548 3.37 16.98 -18.89
C ILE A 548 4.82 17.43 -19.10
N PHE A 549 5.72 16.85 -18.30
CA PHE A 549 7.17 17.04 -18.39
C PHE A 549 7.83 15.67 -18.41
N GLU A 550 8.82 15.47 -19.27
CA GLU A 550 9.76 14.36 -19.11
C GLU A 550 10.75 14.72 -17.99
N ALA A 551 10.96 13.81 -17.04
CA ALA A 551 11.78 14.02 -15.87
C ALA A 551 12.66 12.81 -15.56
N TYR A 552 13.87 13.07 -15.09
CA TYR A 552 14.79 12.04 -14.60
C TYR A 552 14.45 11.63 -13.17
N LEU A 553 14.72 10.37 -12.82
CA LEU A 553 14.45 9.80 -11.49
C LEU A 553 15.26 10.49 -10.37
N ASP A 554 16.50 10.89 -10.64
CA ASP A 554 17.31 11.68 -9.70
C ASP A 554 17.77 12.96 -10.40
N THR A 555 16.99 14.04 -10.23
CA THR A 555 17.27 15.36 -10.82
C THR A 555 18.56 16.01 -10.27
N GLU A 556 19.15 15.48 -9.20
CA GLU A 556 20.44 15.98 -8.67
C GLU A 556 21.64 15.23 -9.28
N LYS A 557 21.40 14.16 -10.06
CA LYS A 557 22.43 13.32 -10.70
C LYS A 557 22.12 13.06 -12.18
N GLU A 558 21.63 14.08 -12.88
CA GLU A 558 21.27 14.00 -14.31
C GLU A 558 22.41 13.45 -15.20
N GLU A 559 23.67 13.65 -14.81
CA GLU A 559 24.86 13.20 -15.53
C GLU A 559 24.97 11.68 -15.74
N TYR A 560 24.18 10.86 -15.02
CA TYR A 560 24.24 9.39 -15.08
C TYR A 560 23.02 8.73 -15.76
N ALA A 561 22.02 9.51 -16.19
CA ALA A 561 20.79 8.98 -16.77
C ALA A 561 20.79 9.09 -18.31
N LEU A 562 20.58 7.96 -18.99
CA LEU A 562 20.58 7.88 -20.47
C LEU A 562 19.30 8.45 -21.10
N ALA A 563 18.18 8.42 -20.37
CA ALA A 563 16.88 8.93 -20.80
C ALA A 563 16.01 9.25 -19.57
N PRO A 564 15.05 10.18 -19.67
CA PRO A 564 14.10 10.43 -18.58
C PRO A 564 13.26 9.20 -18.28
N GLU A 565 13.10 8.83 -17.01
CA GLU A 565 12.34 7.64 -16.57
C GLU A 565 10.90 7.96 -16.12
N LEU A 566 10.59 9.23 -15.90
CA LEU A 566 9.31 9.68 -15.34
C LEU A 566 8.62 10.71 -16.23
N PHE A 567 7.29 10.74 -16.16
CA PHE A 567 6.51 11.93 -16.47
C PHE A 567 6.18 12.65 -15.17
N LYS A 568 6.53 13.93 -15.07
CA LYS A 568 5.97 14.81 -14.04
C LYS A 568 4.67 15.40 -14.58
N ILE A 569 3.57 15.16 -13.88
CA ILE A 569 2.24 15.62 -14.26
C ILE A 569 1.84 16.74 -13.32
N GLY A 570 1.45 17.89 -13.89
CA GLY A 570 0.97 19.03 -13.13
C GLY A 570 -0.49 19.32 -13.43
N VAL A 571 -1.32 19.50 -12.40
CA VAL A 571 -2.78 19.66 -12.54
C VAL A 571 -3.26 20.88 -11.75
N TRP A 572 -4.12 21.70 -12.35
CA TRP A 572 -4.73 22.88 -11.72
C TRP A 572 -5.99 23.38 -12.45
N LEU A 573 -6.78 24.21 -11.78
CA LEU A 573 -7.90 24.93 -12.41
C LEU A 573 -7.46 26.32 -12.92
N GLN A 574 -7.93 26.75 -14.09
CA GLN A 574 -7.53 28.02 -14.75
C GLN A 574 -8.13 29.28 -14.10
N HIS A 575 -8.09 29.37 -12.77
CA HIS A 575 -8.55 30.51 -12.01
C HIS A 575 -7.48 30.93 -11.02
N GLN A 576 -7.10 32.21 -11.10
CA GLN A 576 -6.12 32.77 -10.18
C GLN A 576 -6.68 32.79 -8.76
N VAL A 577 -5.81 32.50 -7.82
CA VAL A 577 -6.08 32.61 -6.39
C VAL A 577 -4.97 33.44 -5.77
N ARG A 578 -5.31 34.16 -4.70
CA ARG A 578 -4.33 34.88 -3.90
C ARG A 578 -3.45 33.90 -3.14
N ILE A 579 -2.23 33.69 -3.64
CA ILE A 579 -1.23 32.79 -3.04
C ILE A 579 -0.24 33.63 -2.24
N GLY A 580 -0.07 33.30 -0.96
CA GLY A 580 1.00 33.80 -0.11
C GLY A 580 1.74 32.67 0.58
N ALA A 581 2.85 32.99 1.25
CA ALA A 581 3.68 32.02 1.96
C ALA A 581 2.87 31.10 2.90
N ASP A 582 1.95 31.66 3.71
CA ASP A 582 1.16 30.88 4.67
C ASP A 582 0.23 29.84 4.04
N LEU A 583 -0.33 30.12 2.85
CA LEU A 583 -1.17 29.14 2.15
C LEU A 583 -0.32 27.97 1.64
N MET A 584 0.86 28.28 1.08
CA MET A 584 1.78 27.29 0.54
C MET A 584 2.41 26.44 1.64
N LEU A 585 2.83 27.06 2.74
CA LEU A 585 3.35 26.37 3.92
C LEU A 585 2.32 25.41 4.51
N ARG A 586 1.08 25.87 4.74
CA ARG A 586 -0.01 24.98 5.22
C ARG A 586 -0.28 23.80 4.29
N ARG A 587 -0.18 24.01 2.97
CA ARG A 587 -0.33 22.91 1.99
C ARG A 587 0.82 21.91 2.06
N ILE A 588 2.06 22.38 2.22
CA ILE A 588 3.25 21.53 2.35
C ILE A 588 3.17 20.71 3.64
N GLU A 589 2.86 21.36 4.76
CA GLU A 589 2.70 20.71 6.07
C GLU A 589 1.60 19.66 6.01
N GLY A 590 0.42 20.01 5.48
CA GLY A 590 -0.68 19.05 5.34
C GLY A 590 -0.42 17.89 4.38
N LEU A 591 0.56 17.98 3.48
CA LEU A 591 1.01 16.85 2.64
C LEU A 591 2.08 15.99 3.36
N ASP A 592 2.90 16.61 4.21
CA ASP A 592 3.92 15.93 5.02
C ASP A 592 3.33 15.20 6.23
N GLU A 593 2.14 15.58 6.68
CA GLU A 593 1.42 14.94 7.78
C GLU A 593 1.16 13.43 7.55
N ASP A 594 1.17 12.68 8.67
CA ASP A 594 0.70 11.29 8.68
C ASP A 594 -0.81 11.25 8.40
N ILE A 595 -1.25 10.23 7.65
CA ILE A 595 -2.67 9.97 7.34
C ILE A 595 -3.40 9.39 8.55
N VAL A 596 -2.66 8.94 9.57
CA VAL A 596 -3.17 8.53 10.86
C VAL A 596 -2.89 9.64 11.88
N SER A 597 -3.85 9.94 12.74
CA SER A 597 -3.64 10.80 13.90
C SER A 597 -2.78 10.10 14.94
N ASP A 598 -1.67 10.73 15.36
CA ASP A 598 -0.79 10.20 16.41
C ASP A 598 -1.49 10.05 17.77
N VAL A 599 -2.55 10.84 18.00
CA VAL A 599 -3.27 10.88 19.30
C VAL A 599 -4.47 9.95 19.31
N SER A 600 -5.31 10.00 18.27
CA SER A 600 -6.57 9.25 18.23
C SER A 600 -6.47 7.94 17.46
N HIS A 601 -5.37 7.69 16.75
CA HIS A 601 -5.19 6.59 15.80
C HIS A 601 -6.28 6.52 14.72
N GLN A 602 -7.02 7.62 14.52
CA GLN A 602 -8.06 7.74 13.51
C GLN A 602 -7.51 8.26 12.17
N PRO A 603 -8.14 7.90 11.04
CA PRO A 603 -7.82 8.46 9.74
C PRO A 603 -8.02 9.98 9.69
N LYS A 604 -7.11 10.67 9.02
CA LYS A 604 -7.25 12.08 8.65
C LYS A 604 -7.86 12.21 7.26
N PHE A 605 -9.12 12.64 7.22
CA PHE A 605 -9.83 12.84 5.96
C PHE A 605 -9.39 14.11 5.22
N GLY A 606 -9.59 14.14 3.90
CA GLY A 606 -9.36 15.34 3.08
C GLY A 606 -8.69 15.05 1.74
N GLY A 607 -8.82 16.00 0.81
CA GLY A 607 -8.29 15.85 -0.56
C GLY A 607 -6.78 15.68 -0.63
N ASN A 608 -6.02 16.30 0.27
CA ASN A 608 -4.56 16.15 0.30
C ASN A 608 -4.13 14.70 0.62
N HIS A 609 -4.80 14.05 1.59
CA HIS A 609 -4.50 12.67 1.96
C HIS A 609 -4.93 11.69 0.85
N GLN A 610 -6.06 11.94 0.19
CA GLN A 610 -6.51 11.19 -0.99
C GLN A 610 -5.47 11.28 -2.11
N ASP A 611 -5.03 12.49 -2.45
CA ASP A 611 -4.01 12.72 -3.48
C ASP A 611 -2.68 12.06 -3.11
N LYS A 612 -2.27 12.12 -1.83
CA LYS A 612 -1.04 11.46 -1.34
C LYS A 612 -1.10 9.94 -1.51
N ILE A 613 -2.23 9.30 -1.18
CA ILE A 613 -2.44 7.84 -1.31
C ILE A 613 -2.37 7.42 -2.79
N CYS A 614 -3.10 8.10 -3.67
CA CYS A 614 -3.09 7.77 -5.11
C CYS A 614 -1.72 8.00 -5.74
N ALA A 615 -1.04 9.09 -5.41
CA ALA A 615 0.30 9.37 -5.92
C ALA A 615 1.35 8.37 -5.40
N ALA A 616 1.19 7.88 -4.17
CA ALA A 616 2.04 6.81 -3.63
C ALA A 616 1.91 5.53 -4.45
N LEU A 617 0.68 5.11 -4.78
CA LEU A 617 0.44 3.94 -5.62
C LEU A 617 1.13 4.09 -6.99
N LEU A 618 0.93 5.22 -7.67
CA LEU A 618 1.50 5.49 -8.99
C LEU A 618 3.03 5.43 -9.00
N MET A 619 3.67 5.81 -7.87
CA MET A 619 5.12 5.82 -7.74
C MET A 619 5.72 4.51 -7.23
N THR A 620 5.02 3.79 -6.35
CA THR A 620 5.61 2.69 -5.57
C THR A 620 4.94 1.33 -5.78
N ASN A 621 3.90 1.26 -6.63
CA ASN A 621 3.05 0.08 -6.85
C ASN A 621 2.26 -0.38 -5.61
N SER A 622 2.31 0.34 -4.49
CA SER A 622 1.62 -0.01 -3.25
C SER A 622 1.02 1.19 -2.55
N PHE A 623 -0.18 1.00 -2.00
CA PHE A 623 -0.80 2.00 -1.14
C PHE A 623 -0.13 2.10 0.25
N HIS A 624 0.57 1.05 0.71
CA HIS A 624 1.24 1.05 2.03
C HIS A 624 2.40 2.01 2.13
N LEU A 625 3.04 2.29 1.02
CA LEU A 625 4.20 3.16 1.00
C LEU A 625 3.80 4.64 0.98
N VAL A 626 2.52 4.98 1.22
CA VAL A 626 2.06 6.36 1.35
C VAL A 626 2.81 7.17 2.41
N GLN A 627 3.33 6.52 3.47
CA GLN A 627 4.17 7.15 4.50
C GLN A 627 5.66 6.82 4.38
N ASP A 628 6.09 6.18 3.29
CA ASP A 628 7.49 5.81 3.11
C ASP A 628 8.35 7.02 2.75
N LYS A 629 9.10 7.46 3.77
CA LYS A 629 10.11 8.53 3.70
C LYS A 629 11.54 8.02 3.77
N GLU A 630 11.73 6.72 4.04
CA GLU A 630 13.03 6.13 4.39
C GLU A 630 13.66 5.39 3.21
N SER A 631 12.86 4.88 2.26
CA SER A 631 13.40 4.30 1.03
C SER A 631 14.16 5.34 0.20
N GLU A 632 15.04 4.88 -0.69
CA GLU A 632 15.82 5.77 -1.57
C GLU A 632 14.91 6.64 -2.46
N ILE A 633 13.79 6.09 -2.94
CA ILE A 633 12.81 6.85 -3.71
C ILE A 633 11.99 7.80 -2.81
N GLY A 634 11.61 7.34 -1.60
CA GLY A 634 10.92 8.13 -0.59
C GLY A 634 11.72 9.38 -0.20
N LYS A 635 13.04 9.26 -0.01
CA LYS A 635 13.93 10.40 0.29
C LYS A 635 13.91 11.51 -0.78
N ILE A 636 13.59 11.17 -2.03
CA ILE A 636 13.56 12.12 -3.16
C ILE A 636 12.16 12.68 -3.40
N TYR A 637 11.15 11.81 -3.37
CA TYR A 637 9.80 12.13 -3.82
C TYR A 637 8.78 12.30 -2.72
N TYR A 638 9.05 11.89 -1.47
CA TYR A 638 8.12 12.12 -0.37
C TYR A 638 8.03 13.61 0.01
N PRO A 639 6.81 14.13 0.28
CA PRO A 639 5.51 13.52 0.03
C PRO A 639 5.22 13.43 -1.47
N TRP A 640 4.58 12.32 -1.88
CA TRP A 640 4.40 11.91 -3.28
C TRP A 640 3.74 12.96 -4.20
N VAL A 641 3.15 14.00 -3.62
CA VAL A 641 2.59 15.19 -4.29
C VAL A 641 3.37 16.44 -3.87
N LYS A 642 3.75 17.26 -4.84
CA LYS A 642 4.40 18.56 -4.62
C LYS A 642 3.41 19.69 -4.89
N THR A 643 3.43 20.73 -4.07
CA THR A 643 2.61 21.93 -4.29
C THR A 643 3.44 23.00 -5.01
N ALA A 644 2.79 23.76 -5.89
CA ALA A 644 3.44 24.79 -6.67
C ALA A 644 2.48 25.95 -6.95
N SER A 645 3.05 27.11 -7.25
CA SER A 645 2.33 28.21 -7.88
C SER A 645 2.94 28.52 -9.24
N GLN A 646 2.11 28.93 -10.19
CA GLN A 646 2.56 29.32 -11.52
C GLN A 646 2.11 30.76 -11.80
N GLU A 647 3.07 31.61 -12.17
CA GLU A 647 2.80 32.97 -12.64
C GLU A 647 2.40 32.98 -14.12
N MET A 648 1.91 34.13 -14.61
CA MET A 648 1.55 34.29 -16.02
C MET A 648 2.73 34.05 -16.97
N GLU A 649 2.40 33.69 -18.20
CA GLU A 649 3.38 33.45 -19.27
C GLU A 649 4.32 34.65 -19.43
N ILE A 650 5.62 34.38 -19.36
CA ILE A 650 6.66 35.28 -19.83
C ILE A 650 6.76 35.05 -21.33
N SER A 651 6.51 36.11 -22.10
CA SER A 651 6.55 36.16 -23.56
C SER A 651 7.31 35.01 -24.25
N GLY A 652 6.61 34.27 -25.14
CA GLY A 652 7.23 33.28 -26.00
C GLY A 652 7.23 31.84 -25.46
N GLY A 653 6.18 31.44 -24.73
CA GLY A 653 6.00 30.06 -24.24
C GLY A 653 6.85 29.70 -23.03
N LYS A 654 7.25 30.68 -22.21
CA LYS A 654 8.06 30.47 -21.00
C LYS A 654 7.26 30.75 -19.75
N HIS A 655 7.23 29.82 -18.81
CA HIS A 655 6.53 29.99 -17.53
C HIS A 655 7.51 30.01 -16.36
N ILE A 656 7.19 30.84 -15.36
CA ILE A 656 7.83 30.77 -14.04
C ILE A 656 6.90 30.03 -13.09
N ALA A 657 7.45 29.01 -12.44
CA ALA A 657 6.77 28.30 -11.37
C ALA A 657 7.57 28.40 -10.08
N PHE A 658 6.89 28.60 -8.96
CA PHE A 658 7.43 28.43 -7.63
C PHE A 658 7.04 27.04 -7.13
N GLU A 659 8.01 26.14 -6.98
CA GLU A 659 7.79 24.75 -6.59
C GLU A 659 8.51 24.45 -5.27
N VAL A 660 7.77 23.93 -4.29
CA VAL A 660 8.34 23.55 -2.99
C VAL A 660 8.07 22.08 -2.73
N SER A 661 9.14 21.32 -2.49
CA SER A 661 9.06 19.96 -1.96
C SER A 661 9.30 19.98 -0.45
N SER A 662 8.76 19.00 0.29
CA SER A 662 9.01 18.85 1.73
C SER A 662 10.51 18.76 2.04
N ARG A 663 11.28 18.02 1.23
CA ARG A 663 12.75 17.96 1.36
C ARG A 663 13.40 19.34 1.36
N LYS A 664 13.06 20.20 0.40
CA LYS A 664 13.64 21.56 0.31
C LYS A 664 13.10 22.48 1.41
N TYR A 665 11.88 22.22 1.89
CA TYR A 665 11.26 22.95 3.00
C TYR A 665 11.91 22.64 4.36
N LYS A 666 12.35 21.40 4.60
CA LYS A 666 12.98 20.96 5.86
C LYS A 666 14.43 21.42 6.03
N GLU A 667 15.02 22.08 5.04
CA GLU A 667 16.38 22.60 5.14
C GLU A 667 16.45 23.83 6.07
N PRO A 668 17.56 24.05 6.80
CA PRO A 668 17.73 25.22 7.67
C PRO A 668 17.52 26.55 6.91
N GLY A 669 16.65 27.42 7.44
CA GLY A 669 16.34 28.73 6.89
C GLY A 669 15.46 28.73 5.62
N ALA A 670 14.91 27.59 5.21
CA ALA A 670 14.03 27.50 4.04
C ALA A 670 12.69 28.24 4.26
N VAL A 671 12.10 28.16 5.45
CA VAL A 671 10.84 28.84 5.78
C VAL A 671 10.96 30.35 5.60
N ASP A 672 12.03 30.94 6.14
CA ASP A 672 12.27 32.38 6.06
C ASP A 672 12.47 32.83 4.61
N LYS A 673 13.23 32.05 3.81
CA LYS A 673 13.40 32.29 2.37
C LYS A 673 12.09 32.17 1.60
N ILE A 674 11.22 31.23 1.93
CA ILE A 674 9.90 31.11 1.29
C ILE A 674 9.05 32.35 1.62
N LYS A 675 9.05 32.80 2.88
CA LYS A 675 8.34 34.01 3.30
C LYS A 675 8.88 35.27 2.62
N GLU A 676 10.19 35.36 2.43
CA GLU A 676 10.85 36.47 1.73
C GLU A 676 10.48 36.49 0.23
N LEU A 677 10.54 35.33 -0.44
CA LEU A 677 10.34 35.23 -1.88
C LEU A 677 8.86 35.22 -2.30
N MET A 678 7.95 34.78 -1.43
CA MET A 678 6.51 34.71 -1.72
C MET A 678 5.72 35.85 -1.10
N VAL A 679 5.82 37.02 -1.73
CA VAL A 679 4.86 38.11 -1.56
C VAL A 679 3.50 37.68 -2.10
N SER A 680 2.44 37.96 -1.33
CA SER A 680 1.07 37.60 -1.71
C SER A 680 0.71 38.15 -3.09
N LYS A 681 0.37 37.27 -4.02
CA LYS A 681 0.06 37.60 -5.42
C LYS A 681 -1.03 36.71 -5.99
N GLU A 682 -1.69 37.17 -7.04
CA GLU A 682 -2.61 36.35 -7.83
C GLU A 682 -1.82 35.40 -8.73
N ALA A 683 -2.01 34.10 -8.55
CA ALA A 683 -1.33 33.06 -9.31
C ALA A 683 -2.18 31.78 -9.37
N HIS A 684 -1.82 30.85 -10.26
CA HIS A 684 -2.47 29.55 -10.32
C HIS A 684 -1.86 28.61 -9.28
N LEU A 685 -2.70 27.99 -8.45
CA LEU A 685 -2.28 26.97 -7.50
C LEU A 685 -2.27 25.61 -8.18
N LYS A 686 -1.12 24.93 -8.15
CA LYS A 686 -0.86 23.72 -8.90
C LYS A 686 -0.35 22.61 -7.98
N LYS A 687 -0.70 21.37 -8.33
CA LYS A 687 -0.09 20.18 -7.75
C LYS A 687 0.69 19.41 -8.80
N TYR A 688 1.78 18.78 -8.38
CA TYR A 688 2.58 17.89 -9.21
C TYR A 688 2.68 16.51 -8.57
N PHE A 689 2.55 15.48 -9.40
CA PHE A 689 2.87 14.10 -9.07
C PHE A 689 3.60 13.48 -10.26
N HIS A 690 3.99 12.22 -10.16
CA HIS A 690 4.81 11.57 -11.20
C HIS A 690 4.16 10.25 -11.64
N LEU A 691 4.39 9.90 -12.90
CA LEU A 691 4.06 8.62 -13.52
C LEU A 691 5.35 8.00 -14.05
N TRP A 692 5.45 6.69 -14.01
CA TRP A 692 6.54 5.97 -14.66
C TRP A 692 6.37 6.02 -16.18
N ARG A 693 7.48 6.22 -16.90
CA ARG A 693 7.50 6.00 -18.35
C ARG A 693 7.62 4.51 -18.62
N ALA A 694 6.71 4.01 -19.44
CA ALA A 694 6.81 2.64 -19.94
C ALA A 694 8.00 2.53 -20.90
N ASP A 695 8.69 1.41 -20.82
CA ASP A 695 9.85 1.12 -21.67
C ASP A 695 9.86 -0.38 -22.00
N ASP A 696 10.56 -0.78 -23.05
CA ASP A 696 10.44 -2.15 -23.55
C ASP A 696 11.44 -3.11 -22.88
N ILE A 697 12.66 -2.66 -22.57
CA ILE A 697 13.72 -3.56 -22.06
C ILE A 697 14.51 -2.87 -20.94
N TYR A 698 14.73 -3.59 -19.84
CA TYR A 698 15.71 -3.20 -18.83
C TYR A 698 16.77 -4.28 -18.65
N THR A 699 18.04 -3.90 -18.77
CA THR A 699 19.17 -4.81 -18.58
C THR A 699 19.79 -4.60 -17.20
N ILE A 700 19.76 -5.64 -16.36
CA ILE A 700 20.40 -5.66 -15.05
C ILE A 700 21.81 -6.23 -15.19
N LYS A 701 22.81 -5.44 -14.80
CA LYS A 701 24.22 -5.82 -14.72
C LYS A 701 24.63 -5.98 -13.25
N ASP A 702 25.54 -6.92 -12.99
CA ASP A 702 26.00 -7.32 -11.65
C ASP A 702 26.50 -6.15 -10.76
N ARG A 703 27.00 -5.06 -11.36
CA ARG A 703 27.50 -3.86 -10.66
C ARG A 703 26.47 -2.76 -10.39
N GLU A 704 25.23 -2.88 -10.88
CA GLU A 704 24.24 -1.77 -10.88
C GLU A 704 23.07 -1.97 -9.90
N TYR A 705 23.17 -2.89 -8.93
CA TYR A 705 22.10 -3.20 -7.97
C TYR A 705 21.46 -1.97 -7.29
N ARG A 706 22.21 -0.88 -7.06
CA ARG A 706 21.66 0.37 -6.50
C ARG A 706 20.67 1.10 -7.41
N LYS A 707 20.85 1.05 -8.73
CA LYS A 707 19.91 1.68 -9.67
C LYS A 707 18.62 0.85 -9.75
N VAL A 708 18.77 -0.47 -9.68
CA VAL A 708 17.65 -1.43 -9.63
C VAL A 708 16.75 -1.21 -8.41
N THR A 709 17.29 -0.79 -7.27
CA THR A 709 16.48 -0.52 -6.06
C THR A 709 15.64 0.75 -6.13
N MET A 710 15.92 1.68 -7.07
CA MET A 710 15.16 2.92 -7.21
C MET A 710 14.15 2.88 -8.36
N ASP A 711 14.38 2.04 -9.39
CA ASP A 711 13.54 1.94 -10.57
C ASP A 711 12.33 1.01 -10.33
N ASN A 712 11.25 1.22 -11.08
CA ASN A 712 10.09 0.34 -11.11
C ASN A 712 10.23 -0.68 -12.24
N LEU A 713 10.75 -1.86 -11.93
CA LEU A 713 11.03 -2.90 -12.92
C LEU A 713 9.78 -3.38 -13.69
N ALA A 714 8.58 -3.22 -13.10
CA ALA A 714 7.33 -3.60 -13.76
C ALA A 714 6.97 -2.67 -14.93
N ARG A 715 7.59 -1.48 -15.05
CA ARG A 715 7.40 -0.59 -16.20
C ARG A 715 8.06 -1.07 -17.48
N HIS A 716 8.82 -2.17 -17.41
CA HIS A 716 9.54 -2.75 -18.54
C HIS A 716 8.86 -3.99 -19.08
N ARG A 717 8.73 -4.09 -20.41
CA ARG A 717 8.14 -5.27 -21.04
C ARG A 717 9.01 -6.51 -20.86
N PHE A 718 10.34 -6.35 -20.90
CA PHE A 718 11.33 -7.40 -20.70
C PHE A 718 12.36 -7.00 -19.65
N LEU A 719 12.71 -7.95 -18.78
CA LEU A 719 13.92 -7.88 -17.98
C LEU A 719 15.00 -8.79 -18.55
N HIS A 720 16.20 -8.24 -18.70
CA HIS A 720 17.38 -8.98 -19.14
C HIS A 720 18.41 -9.04 -18.01
N LEU A 721 18.63 -10.24 -17.48
CA LEU A 721 19.56 -10.52 -16.39
C LEU A 721 20.89 -11.00 -16.96
N THR A 722 21.91 -10.13 -16.92
CA THR A 722 23.27 -10.48 -17.34
C THR A 722 24.10 -10.91 -16.14
N ARG A 723 24.63 -12.15 -16.17
CA ARG A 723 25.46 -12.73 -15.10
C ARG A 723 24.84 -12.70 -13.69
N ALA A 724 23.51 -12.65 -13.59
CA ALA A 724 22.84 -12.57 -12.31
C ALA A 724 22.82 -13.95 -11.59
N PRO A 725 22.90 -13.97 -10.25
CA PRO A 725 22.67 -15.20 -9.47
C PRO A 725 21.32 -15.84 -9.79
N LEU A 726 21.24 -17.18 -9.73
CA LEU A 726 20.01 -17.93 -10.02
C LEU A 726 18.80 -17.49 -9.15
N GLY A 727 19.06 -17.06 -7.90
CA GLY A 727 18.04 -16.56 -6.98
C GLY A 727 17.38 -15.24 -7.44
N THR A 728 18.08 -14.44 -8.24
CA THR A 728 17.58 -13.15 -8.74
C THR A 728 16.41 -13.34 -9.71
N TYR A 729 16.45 -14.38 -10.56
CA TYR A 729 15.32 -14.74 -11.41
C TYR A 729 14.07 -15.06 -10.58
N LYS A 730 14.21 -15.92 -9.56
CA LYS A 730 13.09 -16.33 -8.70
C LYS A 730 12.49 -15.14 -7.95
N LYS A 731 13.34 -14.22 -7.47
CA LYS A 731 12.89 -12.98 -6.82
C LYS A 731 11.99 -12.16 -7.74
N TYR A 732 12.43 -11.83 -8.96
CA TYR A 732 11.64 -11.00 -9.87
C TYR A 732 10.39 -11.70 -10.41
N ARG A 733 10.42 -13.04 -10.50
CA ARG A 733 9.21 -13.83 -10.76
C ARG A 733 8.20 -13.71 -9.62
N ALA A 734 8.66 -13.77 -8.36
CA ALA A 734 7.82 -13.55 -7.19
C ALA A 734 7.22 -12.13 -7.13
N ASP A 735 7.93 -11.15 -7.70
CA ASP A 735 7.42 -9.77 -7.89
C ASP A 735 6.38 -9.68 -9.04
N GLY A 736 6.07 -10.79 -9.71
CA GLY A 736 5.06 -10.91 -10.78
C GLY A 736 5.57 -10.71 -12.20
N LEU A 737 6.89 -10.53 -12.41
CA LEU A 737 7.45 -10.23 -13.73
C LEU A 737 7.62 -11.50 -14.56
N ILE A 738 6.97 -11.59 -15.73
CA ILE A 738 6.95 -12.83 -16.52
C ILE A 738 8.11 -12.91 -17.51
N ARG A 739 8.29 -11.87 -18.34
CA ARG A 739 9.25 -11.85 -19.45
C ARG A 739 10.67 -11.56 -18.96
N ILE A 740 11.34 -12.60 -18.47
CA ILE A 740 12.71 -12.51 -17.94
C ILE A 740 13.67 -13.36 -18.78
N ILE A 741 14.65 -12.71 -19.38
CA ILE A 741 15.73 -13.33 -20.17
C ILE A 741 16.98 -13.41 -19.28
N SER A 742 17.49 -14.62 -19.03
CA SER A 742 18.64 -14.85 -18.14
C SER A 742 19.90 -15.38 -18.85
N LYS A 743 19.96 -15.23 -20.18
CA LYS A 743 21.15 -15.56 -20.97
C LYS A 743 22.18 -14.42 -20.88
N ASP A 744 23.47 -14.78 -20.77
CA ASP A 744 24.59 -13.81 -20.76
C ASP A 744 24.84 -13.26 -22.16
N ILE A 745 23.96 -12.36 -22.59
CA ILE A 745 24.03 -11.66 -23.87
C ILE A 745 24.57 -10.26 -23.56
N PRO A 746 25.61 -9.75 -24.26
CA PRO A 746 26.21 -8.46 -23.91
C PRO A 746 25.24 -7.26 -24.00
N LYS A 747 24.32 -7.27 -24.97
CA LYS A 747 23.30 -6.24 -25.17
C LYS A 747 22.18 -6.74 -26.11
N LEU A 748 20.94 -6.42 -25.80
CA LEU A 748 19.79 -6.55 -26.72
C LEU A 748 19.64 -5.22 -27.49
N ALA A 749 19.56 -5.24 -28.82
CA ALA A 749 19.48 -4.02 -29.63
C ALA A 749 18.06 -3.44 -29.72
N GLY A 750 17.03 -4.26 -29.44
CA GLY A 750 15.64 -3.83 -29.43
C GLY A 750 14.67 -4.96 -29.09
N ILE A 751 13.38 -4.68 -29.26
CA ILE A 751 12.30 -5.60 -28.86
C ILE A 751 12.29 -6.91 -29.65
N ALA A 752 12.66 -6.87 -30.94
CA ALA A 752 12.78 -8.07 -31.78
C ALA A 752 13.84 -9.02 -31.21
N ASP A 753 15.05 -8.52 -30.92
CA ASP A 753 16.11 -9.30 -30.28
C ASP A 753 15.66 -9.91 -28.96
N ALA A 754 14.96 -9.14 -28.11
CA ALA A 754 14.44 -9.68 -26.85
C ALA A 754 13.50 -10.87 -27.09
N TYR A 755 12.63 -10.77 -28.10
CA TYR A 755 11.74 -11.84 -28.50
C TYR A 755 12.48 -13.08 -29.04
N GLN A 756 13.55 -12.91 -29.81
CA GLN A 756 14.34 -14.03 -30.34
C GLN A 756 14.86 -14.95 -29.22
N TYR A 757 15.18 -14.39 -28.04
CA TYR A 757 15.62 -15.17 -26.87
C TYR A 757 14.47 -15.55 -25.92
N TRP A 758 13.38 -14.79 -25.92
CA TRP A 758 12.22 -15.08 -25.09
C TRP A 758 11.36 -16.21 -25.64
N MET A 759 11.10 -16.25 -26.95
CA MET A 759 10.22 -17.25 -27.56
C MET A 759 10.66 -18.70 -27.27
N PRO A 760 11.95 -19.08 -27.36
CA PRO A 760 12.40 -20.42 -26.97
C PRO A 760 12.23 -20.76 -25.48
N ILE A 761 12.16 -19.75 -24.60
CA ILE A 761 11.89 -19.95 -23.16
C ILE A 761 10.40 -20.17 -22.93
N TRP A 762 9.55 -19.49 -23.71
CA TRP A 762 8.11 -19.46 -23.50
C TRP A 762 7.37 -20.57 -24.23
N LEU A 763 7.67 -20.83 -25.51
CA LEU A 763 6.93 -21.79 -26.33
C LEU A 763 6.96 -23.20 -25.74
N LYS A 764 5.81 -23.88 -25.75
CA LYS A 764 5.70 -25.30 -25.40
C LYS A 764 6.19 -26.14 -26.58
N ALA A 765 7.13 -27.04 -26.32
CA ALA A 765 7.64 -27.97 -27.32
C ALA A 765 6.74 -29.20 -27.45
N ASP A 766 6.18 -29.43 -28.64
CA ASP A 766 5.58 -30.72 -28.98
C ASP A 766 6.64 -31.63 -29.63
N ASN A 767 6.79 -32.86 -29.12
CA ASN A 767 7.84 -33.81 -29.51
C ASN A 767 9.29 -33.27 -29.39
N GLY A 768 9.53 -32.31 -28.49
CA GLY A 768 10.84 -31.70 -28.28
C GLY A 768 11.23 -30.65 -29.34
N ASN A 769 10.34 -30.34 -30.30
CA ASN A 769 10.54 -29.27 -31.28
C ASN A 769 9.81 -27.99 -30.83
N LEU A 770 10.49 -26.85 -30.92
CA LEU A 770 9.97 -25.52 -30.59
C LEU A 770 9.56 -24.70 -31.83
N ASP A 771 9.86 -25.18 -33.04
CA ASP A 771 9.43 -24.55 -34.29
C ASP A 771 7.90 -24.46 -34.32
N PHE A 772 7.38 -23.31 -34.73
CA PHE A 772 5.95 -23.01 -34.64
C PHE A 772 5.44 -22.30 -35.87
N VAL A 773 4.29 -22.71 -36.39
CA VAL A 773 3.64 -22.08 -37.54
C VAL A 773 2.21 -21.65 -37.24
N VAL A 774 1.87 -20.42 -37.65
CA VAL A 774 0.49 -19.88 -37.62
C VAL A 774 0.09 -19.47 -39.02
N ASP A 775 -0.98 -20.06 -39.52
CA ASP A 775 -1.63 -19.65 -40.77
C ASP A 775 -2.87 -18.80 -40.46
N PHE A 776 -2.89 -17.55 -40.91
CA PHE A 776 -4.08 -16.70 -40.88
C PHE A 776 -4.82 -16.84 -42.20
N LEU A 777 -6.13 -17.13 -42.12
CA LEU A 777 -6.98 -17.32 -43.30
C LEU A 777 -8.12 -16.30 -43.26
N GLU A 778 -8.46 -15.71 -44.41
CA GLU A 778 -9.70 -14.96 -44.56
C GLU A 778 -10.69 -15.83 -45.34
N ARG A 779 -11.82 -16.22 -44.72
CA ARG A 779 -12.81 -17.14 -45.31
C ARG A 779 -12.16 -18.39 -45.95
N ASP A 780 -11.30 -19.05 -45.18
CA ASP A 780 -10.55 -20.26 -45.56
C ASP A 780 -9.48 -20.09 -46.65
N SER A 781 -9.17 -18.85 -47.07
CA SER A 781 -8.04 -18.57 -47.97
C SER A 781 -6.83 -18.03 -47.17
N PRO A 782 -5.62 -18.62 -47.29
CA PRO A 782 -4.45 -18.15 -46.54
C PRO A 782 -4.06 -16.74 -46.98
N ILE A 783 -3.88 -15.85 -46.00
CA ILE A 783 -3.50 -14.45 -46.21
C ILE A 783 -2.08 -14.17 -45.74
N VAL A 784 -1.69 -14.73 -44.60
CA VAL A 784 -0.38 -14.55 -43.97
C VAL A 784 0.00 -15.81 -43.21
N ARG A 785 1.27 -16.21 -43.32
CA ARG A 785 1.87 -17.30 -42.56
C ARG A 785 3.02 -16.74 -41.72
N LEU A 786 3.02 -17.06 -40.44
CA LEU A 786 4.12 -16.79 -39.52
C LEU A 786 4.82 -18.10 -39.21
N THR A 787 6.12 -18.18 -39.51
CA THR A 787 6.95 -19.36 -39.24
C THR A 787 8.08 -18.97 -38.30
N PHE A 788 8.05 -19.53 -37.09
CA PHE A 788 9.14 -19.41 -36.12
C PHE A 788 10.00 -20.67 -36.16
N ILE A 789 11.31 -20.46 -36.30
CA ILE A 789 12.32 -21.52 -36.24
C ILE A 789 13.18 -21.26 -35.01
N ALA A 790 13.23 -22.24 -34.11
CA ALA A 790 14.05 -22.17 -32.92
C ALA A 790 15.53 -22.25 -33.30
N GLY A 791 16.36 -21.39 -32.70
CA GLY A 791 17.80 -21.39 -32.95
C GLY A 791 18.43 -22.72 -32.53
N SER A 792 19.23 -23.33 -33.40
CA SER A 792 20.01 -24.52 -33.07
C SER A 792 21.33 -24.13 -32.37
N GLY A 793 21.40 -24.35 -31.05
CA GLY A 793 22.58 -24.10 -30.21
C GLY A 793 22.31 -23.15 -29.03
N ALA A 794 23.19 -23.19 -28.01
CA ALA A 794 23.03 -22.38 -26.79
C ALA A 794 22.99 -20.86 -27.04
N ASP A 795 23.65 -20.40 -28.12
CA ASP A 795 23.91 -18.99 -28.41
C ASP A 795 23.04 -18.39 -29.53
N ARG A 796 22.18 -19.18 -30.18
CA ARG A 796 21.32 -18.68 -31.27
C ARG A 796 19.91 -18.40 -30.75
N GLY A 797 19.43 -17.16 -30.93
CA GLY A 797 18.01 -16.82 -30.81
C GLY A 797 17.19 -17.50 -31.92
N GLY A 798 15.87 -17.59 -31.73
CA GLY A 798 14.96 -18.03 -32.79
C GLY A 798 14.75 -16.95 -33.83
N THR A 799 14.33 -17.34 -35.03
CA THR A 799 14.03 -16.43 -36.15
C THR A 799 12.57 -16.54 -36.55
N ILE A 800 11.95 -15.42 -36.93
CA ILE A 800 10.58 -15.41 -37.46
C ILE A 800 10.57 -14.99 -38.93
N GLN A 801 9.83 -15.74 -39.74
CA GLN A 801 9.57 -15.44 -41.13
C GLN A 801 8.08 -15.11 -41.31
N ILE A 802 7.80 -14.10 -42.13
CA ILE A 802 6.46 -13.66 -42.49
C ILE A 802 6.32 -13.93 -43.99
N GLU A 803 5.32 -14.71 -44.38
CA GLU A 803 5.00 -14.97 -45.78
C GLU A 803 3.62 -14.39 -46.10
N ASN A 804 3.51 -13.66 -47.21
CA ASN A 804 2.22 -13.20 -47.74
C ASN A 804 1.53 -14.29 -48.59
N ALA A 805 0.29 -14.05 -49.02
CA ALA A 805 -0.49 -15.01 -49.81
C ALA A 805 0.23 -15.56 -51.06
N GLU A 806 0.98 -14.73 -51.80
CA GLU A 806 1.72 -15.18 -52.99
C GLU A 806 2.92 -16.07 -52.60
N GLU A 807 3.62 -15.72 -51.52
CA GLU A 807 4.75 -16.49 -51.01
C GLU A 807 4.30 -17.85 -50.47
N ILE A 808 3.17 -17.89 -49.75
CA ILE A 808 2.53 -19.13 -49.31
C ILE A 808 2.24 -20.03 -50.50
N GLN A 809 1.64 -19.49 -51.57
CA GLN A 809 1.33 -20.25 -52.78
C GLN A 809 2.60 -20.81 -53.44
N ARG A 810 3.70 -20.04 -53.48
CA ARG A 810 5.00 -20.52 -53.98
C ARG A 810 5.58 -21.63 -53.10
N THR A 811 5.51 -21.47 -51.78
CA THR A 811 5.94 -22.48 -50.80
C THR A 811 5.12 -23.77 -50.93
N GLU A 812 3.84 -23.70 -51.27
CA GLU A 812 2.99 -24.87 -51.51
C GLU A 812 3.23 -25.56 -52.87
N GLN A 813 3.77 -24.83 -53.85
CA GLN A 813 4.17 -25.38 -55.16
C GLN A 813 5.57 -26.00 -55.15
N ASP A 814 6.43 -25.60 -54.22
CA ASP A 814 7.77 -26.16 -54.02
C ASP A 814 7.72 -27.38 -53.08
N ARG A 815 8.11 -28.56 -53.61
CA ARG A 815 8.03 -29.83 -52.88
C ARG A 815 8.91 -29.83 -51.62
N GLU A 816 10.12 -29.29 -51.67
CA GLU A 816 11.05 -29.31 -50.54
C GLU A 816 10.57 -28.37 -49.43
N ARG A 817 10.11 -27.17 -49.81
CA ARG A 817 9.59 -26.20 -48.83
C ARG A 817 8.28 -26.66 -48.20
N LEU A 818 7.39 -27.29 -48.97
CA LEU A 818 6.16 -27.86 -48.45
C LEU A 818 6.44 -29.01 -47.47
N GLU A 819 7.45 -29.85 -47.74
CA GLU A 819 7.86 -30.93 -46.85
C GLU A 819 8.47 -30.38 -45.55
N ALA A 820 9.32 -29.35 -45.65
CA ALA A 820 9.86 -28.64 -44.49
C ALA A 820 8.76 -28.02 -43.62
N TYR A 821 7.81 -27.28 -44.22
CA TYR A 821 6.64 -26.75 -43.53
C TYR A 821 5.81 -27.85 -42.86
N ARG A 822 5.55 -28.97 -43.55
CA ARG A 822 4.76 -30.09 -43.00
C ARG A 822 5.47 -30.84 -41.88
N SER A 823 6.80 -30.75 -41.80
CA SER A 823 7.60 -31.40 -40.77
C SER A 823 7.53 -30.70 -39.40
N ILE A 824 7.08 -29.44 -39.37
CA ILE A 824 6.93 -28.67 -38.12
C ILE A 824 5.70 -29.19 -37.34
N PRO A 825 5.86 -29.75 -36.13
CA PRO A 825 4.76 -30.37 -35.41
C PRO A 825 3.82 -29.33 -34.79
N ASN A 826 4.34 -28.20 -34.30
CA ASN A 826 3.51 -27.15 -33.71
C ASN A 826 2.94 -26.25 -34.82
N ARG A 827 1.71 -26.52 -35.23
CA ARG A 827 1.02 -25.71 -36.26
C ARG A 827 -0.40 -25.38 -35.83
N THR A 828 -0.84 -24.16 -36.11
CA THR A 828 -2.24 -23.74 -35.93
C THR A 828 -2.73 -22.90 -37.09
N THR A 829 -4.05 -22.81 -37.20
CA THR A 829 -4.76 -22.14 -38.28
C THR A 829 -5.83 -21.26 -37.66
N VAL A 830 -5.81 -19.96 -37.97
CA VAL A 830 -6.77 -18.98 -37.48
C VAL A 830 -7.59 -18.47 -38.65
N SER A 831 -8.77 -19.07 -38.87
CA SER A 831 -9.72 -18.62 -39.89
C SER A 831 -10.52 -17.42 -39.39
N LEU A 832 -10.39 -16.28 -40.06
CA LEU A 832 -10.93 -14.99 -39.68
C LEU A 832 -12.06 -14.56 -40.60
N VAL A 833 -13.07 -13.91 -40.02
CA VAL A 833 -14.17 -13.27 -40.75
C VAL A 833 -14.50 -11.94 -40.11
N ARG A 834 -14.82 -10.93 -40.93
CA ARG A 834 -15.28 -9.64 -40.43
C ARG A 834 -16.67 -9.80 -39.81
N GLY A 835 -16.79 -9.56 -38.52
CA GLY A 835 -18.04 -9.64 -37.78
C GLY A 835 -18.53 -8.27 -37.33
N ALA A 836 -19.81 -7.95 -37.58
CA ALA A 836 -20.53 -6.89 -36.85
C ALA A 836 -21.36 -7.47 -35.68
N ARG A 837 -21.44 -8.81 -35.60
CA ARG A 837 -22.10 -9.63 -34.58
C ARG A 837 -21.35 -10.97 -34.51
N PHE A 838 -21.42 -11.67 -33.37
CA PHE A 838 -20.89 -13.03 -33.26
C PHE A 838 -21.46 -13.93 -34.36
N GLN A 839 -20.58 -14.55 -35.16
CA GLN A 839 -21.02 -15.43 -36.25
C GLN A 839 -21.39 -16.80 -35.70
N THR A 840 -22.32 -17.46 -36.39
CA THR A 840 -22.83 -18.78 -36.05
C THR A 840 -22.03 -19.92 -36.70
N SER A 841 -20.75 -19.73 -37.05
CA SER A 841 -19.90 -20.80 -37.59
C SER A 841 -18.78 -21.12 -36.60
N PRO A 842 -18.66 -22.34 -36.06
CA PRO A 842 -17.65 -22.65 -35.04
C PRO A 842 -16.21 -22.66 -35.62
N LYS A 843 -16.08 -22.70 -36.95
CA LYS A 843 -14.79 -22.76 -37.67
C LYS A 843 -14.11 -21.40 -37.87
N HIS A 844 -14.83 -20.29 -37.65
CA HIS A 844 -14.35 -18.95 -37.96
C HIS A 844 -14.36 -18.08 -36.70
N PHE A 845 -13.30 -17.30 -36.54
CA PHE A 845 -13.16 -16.28 -35.51
C PHE A 845 -13.47 -14.92 -36.09
N ASN A 846 -14.22 -14.12 -35.34
CA ASN A 846 -14.51 -12.75 -35.70
C ASN A 846 -13.34 -11.83 -35.37
N TYR A 847 -13.17 -10.83 -36.22
CA TYR A 847 -12.36 -9.64 -35.93
C TYR A 847 -13.15 -8.37 -36.23
N SER A 848 -12.86 -7.32 -35.47
CA SER A 848 -13.34 -5.95 -35.68
C SER A 848 -12.25 -5.09 -36.33
N PRO A 849 -12.61 -4.13 -37.21
CA PRO A 849 -11.69 -3.07 -37.64
C PRO A 849 -11.12 -2.26 -36.47
N GLU A 850 -11.86 -2.12 -35.37
CA GLU A 850 -11.39 -1.45 -34.15
C GLU A 850 -10.54 -2.38 -33.26
N GLY A 851 -10.51 -3.68 -33.54
CA GLY A 851 -9.79 -4.68 -32.77
C GLY A 851 -8.28 -4.64 -32.96
N ALA A 852 -7.56 -5.25 -32.02
CA ALA A 852 -6.11 -5.27 -31.93
C ALA A 852 -5.47 -5.89 -33.17
N LEU A 853 -6.09 -6.90 -33.79
CA LEU A 853 -5.57 -7.51 -35.01
C LEU A 853 -5.38 -6.47 -36.12
N ILE A 854 -6.36 -5.58 -36.28
CA ILE A 854 -6.33 -4.55 -37.31
C ILE A 854 -5.55 -3.32 -36.83
N ASN A 855 -5.94 -2.74 -35.70
CA ASN A 855 -5.37 -1.49 -35.22
C ASN A 855 -3.89 -1.62 -34.83
N ARG A 856 -3.51 -2.71 -34.16
CA ARG A 856 -2.13 -2.91 -33.68
C ARG A 856 -1.26 -3.61 -34.70
N PHE A 857 -1.73 -4.72 -35.26
CA PHE A 857 -0.89 -5.57 -36.12
C PHE A 857 -1.00 -5.23 -37.62
N ALA A 858 -2.16 -4.76 -38.09
CA ALA A 858 -2.33 -4.31 -39.48
C ALA A 858 -2.16 -2.78 -39.65
N GLY A 859 -1.81 -2.04 -38.59
CA GLY A 859 -1.63 -0.58 -38.63
C GLY A 859 -2.90 0.19 -38.99
N GLY A 860 -4.08 -0.35 -38.63
CA GLY A 860 -5.39 0.21 -38.97
C GLY A 860 -5.83 -0.03 -40.43
N ALA A 861 -5.08 -0.83 -41.19
CA ALA A 861 -5.42 -1.21 -42.56
C ALA A 861 -6.25 -2.51 -42.61
N ASN A 862 -6.31 -3.19 -43.75
CA ASN A 862 -7.02 -4.48 -43.87
C ASN A 862 -6.13 -5.66 -43.43
N LEU A 863 -6.72 -6.86 -43.31
CA LEU A 863 -5.99 -8.07 -42.90
C LEU A 863 -4.78 -8.40 -43.77
N ALA A 864 -4.80 -8.08 -45.07
CA ALA A 864 -3.65 -8.33 -45.96
C ALA A 864 -2.40 -7.53 -45.55
N ALA A 865 -2.57 -6.40 -44.83
CA ALA A 865 -1.47 -5.60 -44.32
C ALA A 865 -0.68 -6.28 -43.20
N LEU A 866 -1.17 -7.38 -42.62
CA LEU A 866 -0.41 -8.21 -41.67
C LEU A 866 0.91 -8.74 -42.27
N SER A 867 1.00 -8.87 -43.59
CA SER A 867 2.23 -9.24 -44.30
C SER A 867 3.37 -8.21 -44.16
N ARG A 868 3.06 -6.98 -43.72
CA ARG A 868 4.01 -5.87 -43.56
C ARG A 868 4.40 -5.62 -42.11
N LEU A 869 4.11 -6.57 -41.22
CA LEU A 869 4.47 -6.50 -39.82
C LEU A 869 5.97 -6.30 -39.63
N SER A 870 6.34 -5.48 -38.65
CA SER A 870 7.72 -5.44 -38.16
C SER A 870 8.06 -6.78 -37.50
N GLU A 871 9.34 -7.15 -37.48
CA GLU A 871 9.79 -8.41 -36.86
C GLU A 871 9.33 -8.53 -35.41
N GLY A 872 9.47 -7.45 -34.62
CA GLY A 872 8.97 -7.39 -33.24
C GLY A 872 7.44 -7.54 -33.14
N GLY A 873 6.68 -6.97 -34.08
CA GLY A 873 5.23 -7.12 -34.16
C GLY A 873 4.81 -8.56 -34.51
N ALA A 874 5.54 -9.22 -35.41
CA ALA A 874 5.30 -10.61 -35.76
C ALA A 874 5.59 -11.56 -34.59
N PHE A 875 6.69 -11.35 -33.86
CA PHE A 875 6.98 -12.10 -32.64
C PHE A 875 5.90 -11.93 -31.58
N GLU A 876 5.43 -10.70 -31.38
CA GLU A 876 4.34 -10.41 -30.44
C GLU A 876 3.03 -11.09 -30.87
N LEU A 877 2.67 -11.03 -32.16
CA LEU A 877 1.48 -11.70 -32.69
C LEU A 877 1.57 -13.22 -32.49
N LEU A 878 2.75 -13.80 -32.73
CA LEU A 878 3.02 -15.21 -32.47
C LEU A 878 2.93 -15.55 -30.97
N GLU A 879 3.51 -14.73 -30.08
CA GLU A 879 3.38 -14.90 -28.62
C GLU A 879 1.90 -14.95 -28.21
N VAL A 880 1.08 -14.03 -28.74
CA VAL A 880 -0.35 -13.98 -28.46
C VAL A 880 -1.04 -15.27 -28.89
N VAL A 881 -0.84 -15.70 -30.14
CA VAL A 881 -1.52 -16.91 -30.65
C VAL A 881 -1.01 -18.17 -29.94
N ALA A 882 0.30 -18.33 -29.76
CA ALA A 882 0.89 -19.56 -29.23
C ALA A 882 0.72 -19.75 -27.71
N THR A 883 0.40 -18.68 -26.96
CA THR A 883 0.22 -18.76 -25.50
C THR A 883 -1.03 -19.58 -25.14
N ARG A 884 -0.84 -20.80 -24.67
CA ARG A 884 -1.90 -21.70 -24.16
C ARG A 884 -2.42 -21.27 -22.79
N ILE A 885 -3.72 -20.93 -22.69
CA ILE A 885 -4.38 -20.46 -21.46
C ILE A 885 -5.55 -21.39 -21.13
N CYS A 886 -5.65 -21.86 -19.89
CA CYS A 886 -6.80 -22.57 -19.36
C CYS A 886 -7.46 -21.74 -18.26
N ILE A 887 -8.78 -21.57 -18.32
CA ILE A 887 -9.55 -20.72 -17.41
C ILE A 887 -10.70 -21.53 -16.83
N PHE A 888 -10.67 -21.73 -15.51
CA PHE A 888 -11.82 -22.21 -14.74
C PHE A 888 -12.54 -21.01 -14.15
N ASN A 889 -13.67 -20.67 -14.76
CA ASN A 889 -14.49 -19.58 -14.26
C ASN A 889 -15.94 -19.75 -14.75
N ARG A 890 -16.86 -20.00 -13.82
CA ARG A 890 -18.26 -20.25 -14.16
C ARG A 890 -18.93 -19.07 -14.84
N TRP A 891 -18.59 -17.83 -14.47
CA TRP A 891 -19.18 -16.63 -15.08
C TRP A 891 -18.77 -16.49 -16.55
N ILE A 892 -17.46 -16.55 -16.85
CA ILE A 892 -16.94 -16.46 -18.22
C ILE A 892 -17.49 -17.60 -19.08
N TYR A 893 -17.44 -18.83 -18.54
CA TYR A 893 -17.96 -20.01 -19.23
C TYR A 893 -19.44 -19.84 -19.58
N ASN A 894 -20.26 -19.38 -18.62
CA ASN A 894 -21.68 -19.14 -18.84
C ASN A 894 -21.95 -17.95 -19.78
N ARG A 895 -21.06 -16.97 -19.82
CA ARG A 895 -21.20 -15.80 -20.68
C ARG A 895 -20.85 -16.10 -22.14
N LEU A 896 -19.90 -16.99 -22.40
CA LEU A 896 -19.69 -17.62 -23.71
C LEU A 896 -20.81 -18.62 -24.05
N ASN A 897 -21.46 -19.18 -23.02
CA ASN A 897 -22.70 -19.97 -23.10
C ASN A 897 -23.94 -19.08 -23.30
N LEU A 898 -23.91 -18.22 -24.32
CA LEU A 898 -25.01 -17.31 -24.62
C LEU A 898 -26.30 -18.09 -24.93
N ARG A 899 -27.21 -18.11 -23.94
CA ARG A 899 -28.69 -18.22 -24.02
C ARG A 899 -29.32 -19.45 -23.35
N ARG A 900 -29.29 -19.49 -22.02
CA ARG A 900 -30.36 -20.18 -21.25
C ARG A 900 -31.67 -19.35 -21.17
N ASP A 901 -31.61 -18.03 -21.35
CA ASP A 901 -32.75 -17.15 -21.01
C ASP A 901 -33.69 -16.74 -22.17
N LEU A 902 -33.40 -17.14 -23.42
CA LEU A 902 -34.23 -16.79 -24.59
C LEU A 902 -35.12 -17.93 -25.13
N ASP A 903 -35.14 -19.09 -24.48
CA ASP A 903 -35.98 -20.23 -24.88
C ASP A 903 -37.35 -20.28 -24.17
N VAL A 904 -37.82 -19.16 -23.58
CA VAL A 904 -39.22 -18.98 -23.14
C VAL A 904 -39.98 -18.04 -24.06
N GLN A 905 -39.92 -18.28 -25.37
CA GLN A 905 -41.00 -17.87 -26.27
C GLN A 905 -41.36 -19.05 -27.17
N ASN A 906 -42.57 -19.58 -26.99
CA ASN A 906 -43.25 -20.60 -27.80
C ASN A 906 -42.87 -22.08 -27.60
N GLY A 907 -42.37 -22.49 -26.44
CA GLY A 907 -42.49 -23.89 -25.96
C GLY A 907 -41.90 -24.99 -26.85
N LYS A 908 -41.05 -24.66 -27.83
CA LYS A 908 -40.34 -25.62 -28.67
C LYS A 908 -38.85 -25.58 -28.35
N ILE A 909 -38.41 -26.67 -27.72
CA ILE A 909 -37.02 -26.98 -27.43
C ILE A 909 -36.25 -27.11 -28.76
N LEU A 910 -35.38 -26.13 -29.07
CA LEU A 910 -34.35 -26.21 -30.11
C LEU A 910 -32.98 -26.58 -29.49
N SER A 911 -32.97 -27.38 -28.42
CA SER A 911 -31.83 -27.47 -27.47
C SER A 911 -30.61 -28.27 -27.94
N GLU A 912 -30.77 -29.30 -28.77
CA GLU A 912 -29.65 -30.21 -29.10
C GLU A 912 -28.66 -29.61 -30.11
N THR A 913 -29.15 -29.03 -31.21
CA THR A 913 -28.29 -28.47 -32.27
C THR A 913 -27.50 -27.24 -31.79
N LYS A 914 -28.08 -26.44 -30.89
CA LYS A 914 -27.44 -25.22 -30.34
C LYS A 914 -26.38 -25.55 -29.28
N SER A 915 -26.62 -26.53 -28.41
CA SER A 915 -25.63 -27.01 -27.43
C SER A 915 -24.41 -27.64 -28.11
N ARG A 916 -24.64 -28.36 -29.22
CA ARG A 916 -23.57 -28.93 -30.05
C ARG A 916 -22.70 -27.86 -30.70
N TRP A 917 -23.30 -26.81 -31.28
CA TRP A 917 -22.58 -25.72 -31.91
C TRP A 917 -21.63 -25.00 -30.94
N GLN A 918 -22.11 -24.75 -29.72
CA GLN A 918 -21.31 -24.10 -28.70
C GLN A 918 -20.16 -24.98 -28.21
N ALA A 919 -20.38 -26.28 -28.04
CA ALA A 919 -19.32 -27.23 -27.73
C ALA A 919 -18.26 -27.24 -28.85
N GLU A 920 -18.68 -27.17 -30.11
CA GLU A 920 -17.78 -27.03 -31.27
C GLU A 920 -17.01 -25.69 -31.24
N HIS A 921 -17.64 -24.59 -30.82
CA HIS A 921 -17.00 -23.28 -30.74
C HIS A 921 -15.98 -23.19 -29.59
N LEU A 922 -16.31 -23.68 -28.39
CA LEU A 922 -15.37 -23.80 -27.27
C LEU A 922 -14.19 -24.73 -27.62
N THR A 923 -14.46 -25.80 -28.36
CA THR A 923 -13.41 -26.67 -28.90
C THR A 923 -12.52 -25.93 -29.88
N SER A 924 -13.10 -25.09 -30.75
CA SER A 924 -12.34 -24.24 -31.67
C SER A 924 -11.43 -23.25 -30.94
N TYR A 925 -11.93 -22.55 -29.89
CA TYR A 925 -11.07 -21.71 -29.05
C TYR A 925 -9.89 -22.48 -28.46
N ARG A 926 -10.14 -23.69 -27.94
CA ARG A 926 -9.11 -24.56 -27.35
C ARG A 926 -8.07 -25.01 -28.38
N GLU A 927 -8.49 -25.45 -29.55
CA GLU A 927 -7.61 -26.07 -30.54
C GLU A 927 -6.90 -25.05 -31.45
N LYS A 928 -7.53 -23.92 -31.75
CA LYS A 928 -7.04 -22.95 -32.74
C LYS A 928 -6.47 -21.68 -32.12
N LEU A 929 -7.11 -21.17 -31.06
CA LEU A 929 -6.64 -19.99 -30.32
C LEU A 929 -5.96 -20.34 -29.00
N PHE A 930 -5.85 -21.63 -28.66
CA PHE A 930 -5.32 -22.10 -27.37
C PHE A 930 -5.90 -21.35 -26.16
N LEU A 931 -7.22 -21.15 -26.18
CA LEU A 931 -8.02 -20.63 -25.07
C LEU A 931 -8.98 -21.74 -24.61
N ASP A 932 -8.68 -22.36 -23.48
CA ASP A 932 -9.50 -23.42 -22.91
C ASP A 932 -10.37 -22.90 -21.77
N PHE A 933 -11.64 -22.61 -22.06
CA PHE A 933 -12.63 -22.23 -21.07
C PHE A 933 -13.30 -23.47 -20.46
N ARG A 934 -13.32 -23.56 -19.13
CA ARG A 934 -13.86 -24.68 -18.36
C ARG A 934 -14.87 -24.22 -17.33
N GLU A 935 -15.86 -25.08 -17.09
CA GLU A 935 -16.76 -24.89 -15.97
C GLU A 935 -16.07 -25.31 -14.67
N GLU A 936 -16.43 -24.65 -13.56
CA GLU A 936 -15.91 -24.95 -12.23
C GLU A 936 -16.59 -26.22 -11.68
N THR A 937 -16.27 -27.37 -12.28
CA THR A 937 -16.80 -28.68 -11.87
C THR A 937 -15.67 -29.69 -11.66
N PRO A 938 -15.84 -30.67 -10.75
CA PRO A 938 -14.86 -31.74 -10.56
C PRO A 938 -14.59 -32.55 -11.84
N GLU A 939 -15.60 -32.74 -12.69
CA GLU A 939 -15.46 -33.49 -13.93
C GLU A 939 -14.53 -32.81 -14.93
N ASP A 940 -14.72 -31.49 -15.15
CA ASP A 940 -13.86 -30.74 -16.05
C ASP A 940 -12.46 -30.55 -15.46
N TRP A 941 -12.34 -30.40 -14.14
CA TRP A 941 -11.06 -30.39 -13.44
C TRP A 941 -10.24 -31.65 -13.73
N GLU A 942 -10.81 -32.83 -13.47
CA GLU A 942 -10.10 -34.11 -13.66
C GLU A 942 -9.77 -34.37 -15.14
N LYS A 943 -10.61 -33.95 -16.08
CA LYS A 943 -10.31 -34.03 -17.53
C LYS A 943 -9.05 -33.23 -17.90
N VAL A 944 -8.95 -31.97 -17.47
CA VAL A 944 -7.79 -31.12 -17.77
C VAL A 944 -6.56 -31.62 -17.02
N LYS A 945 -6.73 -32.02 -15.77
CA LYS A 945 -5.67 -32.58 -14.93
C LYS A 945 -5.05 -33.84 -15.52
N ALA A 946 -5.86 -34.75 -16.07
CA ALA A 946 -5.40 -35.94 -16.77
C ALA A 946 -4.58 -35.62 -18.04
N GLY A 947 -4.86 -34.49 -18.70
CA GLY A 947 -4.07 -33.98 -19.83
C GLY A 947 -2.77 -33.28 -19.42
N GLY A 948 -2.52 -33.10 -18.12
CA GLY A 948 -1.35 -32.43 -17.56
C GLY A 948 -1.46 -30.91 -17.56
N LEU A 949 -1.64 -30.31 -16.38
CA LEU A 949 -1.81 -28.85 -16.22
C LEU A 949 -0.61 -28.04 -16.71
N LEU A 950 0.61 -28.56 -16.56
CA LEU A 950 1.86 -27.91 -16.98
C LEU A 950 2.02 -27.81 -18.53
N SER A 951 1.14 -28.46 -19.30
CA SER A 951 1.08 -28.30 -20.76
C SER A 951 0.55 -26.93 -21.20
N HIS A 952 -0.15 -26.23 -20.30
CA HIS A 952 -0.58 -24.85 -20.49
C HIS A 952 0.53 -23.88 -20.06
N HIS A 953 0.48 -22.64 -20.55
CA HIS A 953 1.33 -21.58 -20.02
C HIS A 953 0.68 -20.89 -18.83
N PHE A 954 -0.63 -20.71 -18.89
CA PHE A 954 -1.42 -20.13 -17.81
C PHE A 954 -2.57 -21.06 -17.42
N VAL A 955 -2.73 -21.28 -16.12
CA VAL A 955 -3.94 -21.90 -15.55
C VAL A 955 -4.54 -20.89 -14.59
N ILE A 956 -5.80 -20.51 -14.82
CA ILE A 956 -6.52 -19.53 -14.00
C ILE A 956 -7.60 -20.25 -13.20
N LEU A 957 -7.56 -20.10 -11.88
CA LEU A 957 -8.53 -20.69 -10.95
C LEU A 957 -9.10 -19.60 -10.05
N ASN A 958 -10.41 -19.63 -9.80
CA ASN A 958 -10.97 -18.86 -8.70
C ASN A 958 -10.64 -19.53 -7.36
N LEU A 959 -10.35 -18.73 -6.34
CA LEU A 959 -10.11 -19.22 -4.98
C LEU A 959 -11.32 -19.98 -4.41
N SER A 960 -12.54 -19.51 -4.68
CA SER A 960 -13.76 -20.21 -4.27
C SER A 960 -13.84 -21.64 -4.83
N PHE A 961 -13.44 -21.83 -6.09
CA PHE A 961 -13.42 -23.15 -6.71
C PHE A 961 -12.39 -24.09 -6.06
N ILE A 962 -11.24 -23.55 -5.65
CA ILE A 962 -10.24 -24.31 -4.89
C ILE A 962 -10.81 -24.78 -3.54
N GLU A 963 -11.56 -23.89 -2.85
CA GLU A 963 -12.16 -24.18 -1.54
C GLU A 963 -13.29 -25.19 -1.59
N GLU A 964 -13.94 -25.36 -2.75
CA GLU A 964 -14.94 -26.40 -2.96
C GLU A 964 -14.31 -27.80 -3.18
N MET A 965 -13.00 -27.86 -3.47
CA MET A 965 -12.30 -29.14 -3.65
C MET A 965 -11.88 -29.76 -2.33
N THR A 966 -11.74 -31.08 -2.33
CA THR A 966 -11.33 -31.86 -1.15
C THR A 966 -10.07 -32.69 -1.42
N ASP A 967 -9.30 -32.91 -0.37
CA ASP A 967 -8.17 -33.84 -0.38
C ASP A 967 -8.63 -35.31 -0.41
N LYS A 968 -7.67 -36.24 -0.46
CA LYS A 968 -7.95 -37.68 -0.44
C LYS A 968 -8.66 -38.16 0.83
N GLN A 969 -8.66 -37.35 1.89
CA GLN A 969 -9.34 -37.62 3.16
C GLN A 969 -10.70 -36.90 3.27
N GLY A 970 -11.15 -36.22 2.22
CA GLY A 970 -12.42 -35.50 2.17
C GLY A 970 -12.40 -34.13 2.88
N ARG A 971 -11.23 -33.57 3.17
CA ARG A 971 -11.10 -32.25 3.81
C ARG A 971 -10.94 -31.15 2.75
N PHE A 972 -11.68 -30.06 2.90
CA PHE A 972 -11.61 -28.92 1.98
C PHE A 972 -10.26 -28.19 2.00
N TYR A 973 -9.84 -27.65 0.85
CA TYR A 973 -8.65 -26.81 0.75
C TYR A 973 -8.98 -25.35 1.09
N THR A 974 -8.90 -24.99 2.36
CA THR A 974 -9.04 -23.60 2.81
C THR A 974 -7.84 -22.75 2.39
N GLU A 975 -7.92 -21.41 2.53
CA GLU A 975 -6.78 -20.50 2.28
C GLU A 975 -5.47 -20.93 2.94
N GLU A 976 -5.55 -21.46 4.16
CA GLU A 976 -4.39 -21.93 4.94
C GLU A 976 -3.75 -23.20 4.35
N ARG A 977 -4.51 -23.96 3.54
CA ARG A 977 -4.10 -25.22 2.91
C ARG A 977 -3.83 -25.06 1.41
N ILE A 978 -3.58 -23.84 0.95
CA ILE A 978 -3.36 -23.56 -0.48
C ILE A 978 -2.09 -24.26 -1.01
N ILE A 979 -1.03 -24.36 -0.21
CA ILE A 979 0.21 -25.05 -0.59
C ILE A 979 -0.07 -26.55 -0.79
N GLU A 980 -0.83 -27.17 0.11
CA GLU A 980 -1.25 -28.57 0.00
C GLU A 980 -2.04 -28.81 -1.30
N PHE A 981 -2.98 -27.91 -1.62
CA PHE A 981 -3.72 -27.96 -2.89
C PHE A 981 -2.77 -27.93 -4.10
N ILE A 982 -1.80 -27.00 -4.11
CA ILE A 982 -0.87 -26.86 -5.22
C ILE A 982 -0.03 -28.13 -5.39
N ASP A 983 0.50 -28.68 -4.31
CA ASP A 983 1.32 -29.89 -4.36
C ASP A 983 0.53 -31.11 -4.85
N GLU A 984 -0.67 -31.32 -4.30
CA GLU A 984 -1.49 -32.48 -4.59
C GLU A 984 -2.18 -32.41 -5.96
N GLN A 985 -2.71 -31.24 -6.31
CA GLN A 985 -3.61 -31.09 -7.46
C GLN A 985 -2.89 -30.52 -8.70
N ILE A 986 -1.95 -29.59 -8.51
CA ILE A 986 -1.24 -28.91 -9.61
C ILE A 986 0.07 -29.63 -9.96
N LEU A 987 0.96 -29.82 -8.97
CA LEU A 987 2.31 -30.32 -9.19
C LEU A 987 2.39 -31.85 -9.29
N GLN A 988 1.51 -32.57 -8.59
CA GLN A 988 1.37 -34.04 -8.65
C GLN A 988 2.72 -34.77 -8.50
N GLY A 989 3.52 -34.36 -7.52
CA GLY A 989 4.85 -34.93 -7.23
C GLY A 989 6.03 -34.21 -7.90
N THR A 990 5.77 -33.22 -8.75
CA THR A 990 6.80 -32.28 -9.24
C THR A 990 7.23 -31.35 -8.10
N LYS A 991 8.54 -31.10 -7.93
CA LYS A 991 9.00 -30.14 -6.92
C LYS A 991 8.80 -28.70 -7.41
N PRO A 992 8.43 -27.74 -6.55
CA PRO A 992 8.19 -26.35 -6.95
C PRO A 992 9.42 -25.71 -7.61
N GLU A 993 10.65 -26.08 -7.24
CA GLU A 993 11.87 -25.57 -7.87
C GLU A 993 12.13 -26.11 -9.29
N SER A 994 11.45 -27.21 -9.66
CA SER A 994 11.60 -27.86 -10.96
C SER A 994 10.53 -27.45 -11.97
N VAL A 995 9.56 -26.62 -11.55
CA VAL A 995 8.55 -26.05 -12.46
C VAL A 995 9.25 -25.23 -13.54
N LYS A 996 8.92 -25.51 -14.80
CA LYS A 996 9.50 -24.83 -15.96
C LYS A 996 9.09 -23.35 -15.97
N ARG A 997 9.92 -22.54 -16.62
CA ARG A 997 9.77 -21.07 -16.70
C ARG A 997 8.59 -20.59 -17.57
N ASP A 998 8.00 -21.52 -18.31
CA ASP A 998 6.90 -21.35 -19.27
C ASP A 998 5.52 -21.66 -18.65
N PHE A 999 5.42 -21.77 -17.32
CA PHE A 999 4.17 -22.04 -16.62
C PHE A 999 3.92 -20.98 -15.53
N VAL A 1000 2.66 -20.56 -15.42
CA VAL A 1000 2.17 -19.66 -14.40
C VAL A 1000 0.77 -20.12 -13.94
N LEU A 1001 0.62 -20.34 -12.64
CA LEU A 1001 -0.68 -20.49 -12.00
C LEU A 1001 -1.19 -19.11 -11.59
N VAL A 1002 -2.39 -18.75 -12.02
CA VAL A 1002 -3.06 -17.51 -11.64
C VAL A 1002 -4.22 -17.85 -10.75
N ILE A 1003 -4.18 -17.37 -9.51
CA ILE A 1003 -5.32 -17.46 -8.61
C ILE A 1003 -6.08 -16.14 -8.70
N ALA A 1004 -7.35 -16.22 -9.08
CA ALA A 1004 -8.28 -15.11 -9.07
C ALA A 1004 -9.07 -15.12 -7.74
N THR A 1005 -9.21 -13.97 -7.11
CA THR A 1005 -9.96 -13.84 -5.85
C THR A 1005 -10.99 -12.73 -5.95
N GLU A 1006 -12.08 -12.92 -5.21
CA GLU A 1006 -13.06 -11.89 -4.91
C GLU A 1006 -12.74 -11.27 -3.53
N GLY A 1007 -12.78 -9.94 -3.43
CA GLY A 1007 -12.57 -9.23 -2.16
C GLY A 1007 -11.12 -9.25 -1.61
N ALA A 1008 -10.99 -8.89 -0.33
CA ALA A 1008 -9.72 -8.60 0.36
C ALA A 1008 -8.94 -9.82 0.88
N ARG A 1009 -9.10 -11.00 0.24
CA ARG A 1009 -8.56 -12.28 0.72
C ARG A 1009 -7.10 -12.44 0.31
N THR A 1010 -6.20 -12.34 1.29
CA THR A 1010 -4.73 -12.28 1.06
C THR A 1010 -3.93 -13.32 1.86
N THR A 1011 -4.55 -14.02 2.82
CA THR A 1011 -3.86 -14.97 3.70
C THR A 1011 -3.16 -16.08 2.93
N TRP A 1012 -3.82 -16.63 1.91
CA TRP A 1012 -3.23 -17.64 1.02
C TRP A 1012 -1.98 -17.10 0.28
N TRP A 1013 -2.00 -15.84 -0.16
CA TRP A 1013 -0.87 -15.23 -0.86
C TRP A 1013 0.29 -14.96 0.09
N ASP A 1014 0.02 -14.53 1.32
CA ASP A 1014 1.06 -14.34 2.33
C ASP A 1014 1.79 -15.66 2.64
N ALA A 1015 1.09 -16.80 2.61
CA ALA A 1015 1.71 -18.12 2.72
C ALA A 1015 2.62 -18.43 1.50
N ILE A 1016 2.14 -18.17 0.28
CA ILE A 1016 2.93 -18.37 -0.96
C ILE A 1016 4.15 -17.44 -1.01
N ALA A 1017 4.00 -16.18 -0.60
CA ALA A 1017 5.05 -15.16 -0.66
C ALA A 1017 6.22 -15.44 0.29
N GLN A 1018 5.98 -16.17 1.38
CA GLN A 1018 7.04 -16.63 2.28
C GLN A 1018 7.92 -17.72 1.63
N GLU A 1019 7.43 -18.40 0.60
CA GLU A 1019 8.12 -19.48 -0.08
C GLU A 1019 8.45 -19.14 -1.54
N SER A 1020 9.66 -18.59 -1.76
CA SER A 1020 10.11 -18.12 -3.07
C SER A 1020 10.04 -19.13 -4.23
N ALA A 1021 10.00 -20.43 -3.94
CA ALA A 1021 9.84 -21.48 -4.96
C ALA A 1021 8.42 -21.44 -5.54
N TYR A 1022 7.38 -21.41 -4.71
CA TYR A 1022 5.98 -21.30 -5.13
C TYR A 1022 5.70 -19.94 -5.78
N ALA A 1023 6.16 -18.85 -5.15
CA ALA A 1023 5.97 -17.50 -5.70
C ALA A 1023 6.60 -17.30 -7.10
N SER A 1024 7.54 -18.16 -7.52
CA SER A 1024 8.19 -18.04 -8.84
C SER A 1024 7.31 -18.42 -10.04
N PHE A 1025 6.22 -19.16 -9.81
CA PHE A 1025 5.27 -19.55 -10.87
C PHE A 1025 3.81 -19.28 -10.48
N ILE A 1026 3.54 -18.69 -9.32
CA ILE A 1026 2.19 -18.36 -8.88
C ILE A 1026 2.04 -16.84 -8.87
N THR A 1027 0.95 -16.35 -9.42
CA THR A 1027 0.60 -14.94 -9.37
C THR A 1027 -0.89 -14.78 -9.10
N PHE A 1028 -1.26 -13.53 -8.87
CA PHE A 1028 -2.61 -13.12 -8.52
C PHE A 1028 -3.15 -12.15 -9.56
N ARG A 1029 -4.43 -12.26 -9.92
CA ARG A 1029 -5.16 -11.26 -10.69
C ARG A 1029 -6.54 -11.00 -10.08
N PRO A 1030 -6.97 -9.73 -9.96
CA PRO A 1030 -8.36 -9.42 -9.64
C PRO A 1030 -9.29 -10.08 -10.65
N ILE A 1031 -10.39 -10.67 -10.18
CA ILE A 1031 -11.39 -11.25 -11.08
C ILE A 1031 -12.00 -10.17 -11.98
N GLU A 1032 -12.13 -8.94 -11.44
CA GLU A 1032 -12.68 -7.79 -12.14
C GLU A 1032 -11.86 -7.43 -13.38
N SER A 1033 -10.52 -7.54 -13.29
CA SER A 1033 -9.64 -7.31 -14.44
C SER A 1033 -9.81 -8.37 -15.53
N ILE A 1034 -10.09 -9.62 -15.16
CA ILE A 1034 -10.36 -10.71 -16.11
C ILE A 1034 -11.75 -10.51 -16.76
N GLN A 1035 -12.74 -10.06 -15.99
CA GLN A 1035 -14.08 -9.76 -16.49
C GLN A 1035 -14.08 -8.56 -17.45
N GLU A 1036 -13.33 -7.51 -17.15
CA GLU A 1036 -13.18 -6.32 -17.99
C GLU A 1036 -12.63 -6.67 -19.37
N VAL A 1037 -11.46 -7.35 -19.43
CA VAL A 1037 -10.85 -7.72 -20.72
C VAL A 1037 -11.76 -8.62 -21.56
N PHE A 1038 -12.60 -9.41 -20.89
CA PHE A 1038 -13.57 -10.28 -21.52
C PHE A 1038 -14.76 -9.48 -22.08
N GLU A 1039 -15.39 -8.61 -21.27
CA GLU A 1039 -16.53 -7.80 -21.71
C GLU A 1039 -16.15 -6.84 -22.84
N ASP A 1040 -14.97 -6.22 -22.79
CA ASP A 1040 -14.49 -5.33 -23.86
C ASP A 1040 -14.43 -6.07 -25.21
N ALA A 1041 -13.88 -7.28 -25.23
CA ALA A 1041 -13.79 -8.08 -26.46
C ALA A 1041 -15.16 -8.60 -26.93
N VAL A 1042 -16.01 -9.04 -25.99
CA VAL A 1042 -17.36 -9.53 -26.30
C VAL A 1042 -18.23 -8.43 -26.89
N GLN A 1043 -18.11 -7.21 -26.40
CA GLN A 1043 -18.89 -6.08 -26.94
C GLN A 1043 -18.44 -5.68 -28.34
N MET A 1044 -17.15 -5.78 -28.63
CA MET A 1044 -16.61 -5.60 -29.99
C MET A 1044 -16.97 -6.76 -30.93
N ALA A 1045 -17.50 -7.86 -30.39
CA ALA A 1045 -17.71 -9.12 -31.09
C ALA A 1045 -16.42 -9.62 -31.78
N ASP A 1046 -15.29 -9.51 -31.09
CA ASP A 1046 -13.95 -9.81 -31.62
C ASP A 1046 -13.25 -10.89 -30.78
N ASP A 1047 -13.11 -12.08 -31.38
CA ASP A 1047 -12.51 -13.26 -30.74
C ASP A 1047 -11.00 -13.12 -30.59
N PHE A 1048 -10.36 -12.44 -31.53
CA PHE A 1048 -8.92 -12.18 -31.47
C PHE A 1048 -8.62 -11.13 -30.39
N GLN A 1049 -9.47 -10.10 -30.24
CA GLN A 1049 -9.37 -9.13 -29.16
C GLN A 1049 -9.44 -9.83 -27.80
N LEU A 1050 -10.34 -10.81 -27.63
CA LEU A 1050 -10.43 -11.58 -26.39
C LEU A 1050 -9.12 -12.29 -26.09
N LYS A 1051 -8.55 -12.97 -27.10
CA LYS A 1051 -7.24 -13.61 -26.97
C LYS A 1051 -6.14 -12.63 -26.59
N TYR A 1052 -6.07 -11.54 -27.34
CA TYR A 1052 -5.07 -10.50 -27.16
C TYR A 1052 -5.14 -9.90 -25.74
N ASN A 1053 -6.31 -9.44 -25.31
CA ASN A 1053 -6.48 -8.82 -23.99
C ASN A 1053 -6.15 -9.79 -22.86
N MET A 1054 -6.57 -11.06 -22.96
CA MET A 1054 -6.27 -12.06 -21.95
C MET A 1054 -4.75 -12.30 -21.81
N VAL A 1055 -4.05 -12.43 -22.93
CA VAL A 1055 -2.59 -12.56 -22.93
C VAL A 1055 -1.95 -11.31 -22.30
N LYS A 1056 -2.37 -10.10 -22.72
CA LYS A 1056 -1.81 -8.85 -22.19
C LYS A 1056 -2.01 -8.67 -20.68
N LEU A 1057 -3.21 -8.96 -20.17
CA LEU A 1057 -3.51 -8.96 -18.74
C LEU A 1057 -2.60 -9.90 -17.95
N LEU A 1058 -2.41 -11.13 -18.46
CA LEU A 1058 -1.61 -12.14 -17.76
C LEU A 1058 -0.13 -11.78 -17.77
N PHE A 1059 0.37 -11.20 -18.86
CA PHE A 1059 1.72 -10.69 -18.96
C PHE A 1059 1.97 -9.36 -18.20
N GLY A 1060 0.91 -8.69 -17.75
CA GLY A 1060 1.01 -7.39 -17.09
C GLY A 1060 1.55 -6.31 -18.02
N SER A 1061 1.02 -6.26 -19.25
CA SER A 1061 1.45 -5.35 -20.32
C SER A 1061 0.32 -4.58 -20.93
#